data_AF-A0A1H7S2X8-F1
#
_entry.id   AF-A0A1H7S2X8-F1
#
_cell.length_a   1.000
_cell.length_b   1.000
_cell.length_c   1.000
_cell.angle_alpha   90.00
_cell.angle_beta   90.00
_cell.angle_gamma   90.00
#
_symmetry.space_group_name_H-M   'P 1'
#
loop_
_entity.id
_entity.type
_entity.pdbx_description
1 polymer ?
#
loop_
_entity_poly.entity_id
_entity_poly.type
_entity_poly.pdbx_seq_one_letter_code
_entity_poly.pdbx_strand_id
1 'polypeptide(L)'
;MCWGATLVGIELGWRAALWTAVGALAAAAVAVVVAVAGIRRAAAGVLIAALLIGAGFAVAVAARERAVAEHPLAAVASRGGHVSLTVVPVDDPRHVRSPAGDTVMVRASLRSIDAGGSGAGGFAVGGSVVIFAPAHGWQELLPGQRVSLRGKVSRPIRRDLTVATIRATGAPLRVEPAPSTQRAADAVRDRFAAAARSALPPDAAGLLPGLVVGDTSALPGGVRDDFRAAGLSHLTAVSGANISILIGAVLLLMRALALGPRASAVLAASALAAFVILARPSPSVLRAAVMGSIGLLALMTGRRKQAMPALGAAVIVLLALFPALAVDFGFALSVAATAALVLLAPGWARWLRERGWPRALAEAVAVATAAYIATVPIVAAMSGTLSTVAVVANVAVAPVIAPVTVVGAIGAAGAAVWLPLGELIVRATGPPLWWLLLVAEWSAGAPGATVAVPAGLGGAVAVAGIAVGLLLAIRSRWLRRVLAAAVLGLALVWVPVRVLWPGWPLRDWVLVACAVGQGDALVLDAGDGTAVVIDAGPEARLVDGCLDRLGVRTIVAVVLTHLHADHIDGLPGVLRGRRVGAVVLGPMHQPQSGFRQVSTQTAAAGVAIREARAGQQLQLGALTFRVLGPTLPVPRSPAAGAEMANDQSLVLSVDTVAGRILLTGDVEADGQRDLLRDRVPVAADILKLPHHGSRTTTEEFLRAVGANLVVVSVGEGNTFGHPNPGILRALQEMGATVARTDRGGDVAVGRSGGGAIAVGRP
;
A
#
# COMPACT_ATOMS: atom_id res chain seq x y z
N MET A 1 29.15 -9.27 4.04
CA MET A 1 29.38 -10.36 5.01
C MET A 1 28.45 -10.26 6.21
N CYS A 2 28.53 -9.23 7.07
CA CYS A 2 27.62 -9.08 8.22
C CYS A 2 26.13 -9.20 7.85
N TRP A 3 25.65 -8.44 6.86
CA TRP A 3 24.26 -8.49 6.43
C TRP A 3 23.83 -9.88 5.93
N GLY A 4 24.63 -10.52 5.08
CA GLY A 4 24.34 -11.88 4.61
C GLY A 4 24.29 -12.91 5.73
N ALA A 5 25.22 -12.82 6.69
CA ALA A 5 25.23 -13.70 7.87
C ALA A 5 23.98 -13.51 8.74
N THR A 6 23.58 -12.27 9.00
CA THR A 6 22.34 -11.97 9.75
C THR A 6 21.10 -12.45 9.00
N LEU A 7 21.02 -12.22 7.68
CA LEU A 7 19.91 -12.65 6.84
C LEU A 7 19.75 -14.18 6.85
N VAL A 8 20.85 -14.91 6.63
CA VAL A 8 20.86 -16.38 6.69
C VAL A 8 20.39 -16.88 8.05
N GLY A 9 20.84 -16.24 9.14
CA GLY A 9 20.44 -16.65 10.47
C GLY A 9 18.96 -16.48 10.75
N ILE A 10 18.36 -15.37 10.33
CA ILE A 10 16.93 -15.11 10.52
C ILE A 10 16.06 -16.02 9.63
N GLU A 11 16.42 -16.17 8.35
CA GLU A 11 15.61 -16.94 7.39
C GLU A 11 15.74 -18.46 7.60
N LEU A 12 16.95 -18.96 7.85
CA LEU A 12 17.25 -20.40 7.94
C LEU A 12 17.41 -20.89 9.39
N GLY A 13 17.38 -20.00 10.37
CA GLY A 13 17.43 -20.31 11.80
C GLY A 13 18.83 -20.42 12.40
N TRP A 14 18.89 -20.58 13.73
CA TRP A 14 20.12 -20.51 14.51
C TRP A 14 21.20 -21.55 14.14
N ARG A 15 20.80 -22.73 13.66
CA ARG A 15 21.77 -23.77 13.21
C ARG A 15 22.51 -23.33 11.94
N ALA A 16 21.78 -22.78 10.97
CA ALA A 16 22.37 -22.27 9.73
C ALA A 16 23.31 -21.09 10.02
N ALA A 17 22.93 -20.23 10.97
CA ALA A 17 23.79 -19.16 11.46
C ALA A 17 25.11 -19.69 12.04
N LEU A 18 25.08 -20.72 12.89
CA LEU A 18 26.31 -21.33 13.44
C LEU A 18 27.19 -21.95 12.35
N TRP A 19 26.61 -22.66 11.39
CA TRP A 19 27.36 -23.19 10.25
C TRP A 19 28.00 -22.08 9.40
N THR A 20 27.29 -20.96 9.24
CA THR A 20 27.83 -19.77 8.57
C THR A 20 29.01 -19.18 9.34
N ALA A 21 28.95 -19.15 10.69
CA ALA A 21 30.06 -18.71 11.52
C ALA A 21 31.28 -19.62 11.38
N VAL A 22 31.09 -20.94 11.46
CA VAL A 22 32.16 -21.94 11.30
C VAL A 22 32.80 -21.83 9.91
N GLY A 23 31.99 -21.75 8.85
CA GLY A 23 32.48 -21.57 7.49
C GLY A 23 33.28 -20.27 7.31
N ALA A 24 32.82 -19.17 7.90
CA ALA A 24 33.54 -17.89 7.86
C ALA A 24 34.87 -17.92 8.62
N LEU A 25 34.93 -18.59 9.78
CA LEU A 25 36.16 -18.79 10.55
C LEU A 25 37.16 -19.68 9.81
N ALA A 26 36.70 -20.78 9.21
CA ALA A 26 37.54 -21.65 8.38
C ALA A 26 38.11 -20.90 7.16
N ALA A 27 37.28 -20.12 6.46
CA ALA A 27 37.73 -19.28 5.36
C ALA A 27 38.73 -18.21 5.80
N ALA A 28 38.56 -17.63 7.00
CA ALA A 28 39.51 -16.66 7.56
C ALA A 28 40.87 -17.32 7.86
N ALA A 29 40.88 -18.54 8.40
CA ALA A 29 42.11 -19.29 8.63
C ALA A 29 42.85 -19.60 7.32
N VAL A 30 42.13 -20.02 6.27
CA VAL A 30 42.71 -20.22 4.93
C VAL A 30 43.28 -18.90 4.39
N ALA A 31 42.56 -17.79 4.53
CA ALA A 31 43.03 -16.48 4.08
C ALA A 31 44.30 -16.03 4.83
N VAL A 32 44.44 -16.36 6.12
CA VAL A 32 45.68 -16.12 6.90
C VAL A 32 46.84 -16.91 6.32
N VAL A 33 46.65 -18.21 6.05
CA VAL A 33 47.70 -19.07 5.46
C VAL A 33 48.16 -18.53 4.10
N VAL A 34 47.22 -18.13 3.23
CA VAL A 34 47.51 -17.52 1.92
C VAL A 34 48.23 -16.16 2.07
N ALA A 35 47.87 -15.36 3.07
CA ALA A 35 48.54 -14.08 3.35
C ALA A 35 49.98 -14.25 3.82
N VAL A 36 50.23 -15.27 4.66
CA VAL A 36 51.57 -15.65 5.14
C VAL A 36 52.43 -16.17 3.98
N ALA A 37 51.83 -16.87 3.02
CA ALA A 37 52.48 -17.36 1.80
C ALA A 37 52.86 -16.26 0.76
N GLY A 38 52.61 -14.98 1.05
CA GLY A 38 53.22 -13.85 0.32
C GLY A 38 52.37 -13.18 -0.77
N ILE A 39 51.12 -13.61 -0.99
CA ILE A 39 50.26 -13.02 -2.03
C ILE A 39 49.34 -11.96 -1.41
N ARG A 40 49.54 -10.68 -1.75
CA ARG A 40 48.62 -9.53 -1.49
C ARG A 40 48.13 -9.39 -0.03
N ARG A 41 49.05 -9.27 0.93
CA ARG A 41 48.79 -9.13 2.39
C ARG A 41 47.68 -8.13 2.77
N ALA A 42 47.61 -6.97 2.09
CA ALA A 42 46.60 -5.96 2.38
C ALA A 42 45.16 -6.40 2.03
N ALA A 43 44.97 -7.05 0.87
CA ALA A 43 43.67 -7.56 0.45
C ALA A 43 43.21 -8.73 1.34
N ALA A 44 44.16 -9.60 1.72
CA ALA A 44 43.90 -10.69 2.64
C ALA A 44 43.48 -10.17 4.03
N GLY A 45 44.13 -9.13 4.56
CA GLY A 45 43.75 -8.51 5.83
C GLY A 45 42.31 -7.98 5.85
N VAL A 46 41.86 -7.33 4.77
CA VAL A 46 40.48 -6.86 4.62
C VAL A 46 39.49 -8.04 4.55
N LEU A 47 39.82 -9.08 3.79
CA LEU A 47 39.00 -10.28 3.70
C LEU A 47 38.86 -10.98 5.05
N ILE A 48 39.96 -11.16 5.78
CA ILE A 48 39.99 -11.75 7.12
C ILE A 48 39.10 -10.93 8.07
N ALA A 49 39.26 -9.60 8.11
CA ALA A 49 38.42 -8.75 8.95
C ALA A 49 36.93 -8.88 8.59
N ALA A 50 36.59 -8.90 7.29
CA ALA A 50 35.21 -9.06 6.84
C ALA A 50 34.61 -10.43 7.23
N LEU A 51 35.42 -11.50 7.18
CA LEU A 51 35.02 -12.86 7.58
C LEU A 51 34.84 -12.97 9.09
N LEU A 52 35.77 -12.43 9.89
CA LEU A 52 35.68 -12.43 11.36
C LEU A 52 34.46 -11.62 11.85
N ILE A 53 34.23 -10.44 11.27
CA ILE A 53 33.02 -9.65 11.55
C ILE A 53 31.78 -10.45 11.14
N GLY A 54 31.79 -11.06 9.94
CA GLY A 54 30.71 -11.93 9.47
C GLY A 54 30.40 -13.07 10.46
N ALA A 55 31.42 -13.76 10.96
CA ALA A 55 31.29 -14.81 11.95
C ALA A 55 30.71 -14.30 13.27
N GLY A 56 31.16 -13.14 13.76
CA GLY A 56 30.61 -12.51 14.97
C GLY A 56 29.11 -12.20 14.83
N PHE A 57 28.68 -11.67 13.69
CA PHE A 57 27.27 -11.43 13.40
C PHE A 57 26.47 -12.73 13.29
N ALA A 58 27.05 -13.77 12.69
CA ALA A 58 26.45 -15.10 12.59
C ALA A 58 26.22 -15.73 13.98
N VAL A 59 27.19 -15.63 14.90
CA VAL A 59 27.02 -16.09 16.29
C VAL A 59 25.97 -15.24 17.02
N ALA A 60 26.01 -13.92 16.88
CA ALA A 60 25.07 -13.03 17.54
C ALA A 60 23.62 -13.26 17.10
N VAL A 61 23.38 -13.47 15.79
CA VAL A 61 22.04 -13.78 15.29
C VAL A 61 21.60 -15.18 15.70
N ALA A 62 22.50 -16.17 15.75
CA ALA A 62 22.18 -17.51 16.25
C ALA A 62 21.69 -17.48 17.70
N ALA A 63 22.35 -16.69 18.56
CA ALA A 63 21.96 -16.54 19.95
C ALA A 63 20.57 -15.88 20.08
N ARG A 64 20.27 -14.86 19.26
CA ARG A 64 18.97 -14.18 19.27
C ARG A 64 17.84 -15.06 18.73
N GLU A 65 18.06 -15.77 17.62
CA GLU A 65 17.11 -16.73 17.06
C GLU A 65 16.79 -17.86 18.05
N ARG A 66 17.82 -18.37 18.74
CA ARG A 66 17.62 -19.36 19.81
C ARG A 66 16.79 -18.79 20.96
N ALA A 67 17.06 -17.56 21.38
CA ALA A 67 16.28 -16.89 22.43
C ALA A 67 14.82 -16.68 22.02
N VAL A 68 14.53 -16.41 20.74
CA VAL A 68 13.16 -16.34 20.22
C VAL A 68 12.49 -17.73 20.23
N ALA A 69 13.20 -18.77 19.79
CA ALA A 69 12.68 -20.13 19.74
C ALA A 69 12.37 -20.70 21.14
N GLU A 70 13.18 -20.37 22.15
CA GLU A 70 13.01 -20.81 23.54
C GLU A 70 12.13 -19.86 24.38
N HIS A 71 11.57 -18.80 23.77
CA HIS A 71 10.78 -17.80 24.48
C HIS A 71 9.47 -18.40 25.05
N PRO A 72 9.02 -18.03 26.27
CA PRO A 72 7.79 -18.57 26.87
C PRO A 72 6.53 -18.43 25.99
N LEU A 73 6.39 -17.29 25.31
CA LEU A 73 5.30 -17.06 24.35
C LEU A 73 5.34 -17.99 23.13
N ALA A 74 6.49 -18.53 22.72
CA ALA A 74 6.56 -19.44 21.58
C ALA A 74 5.76 -20.73 21.85
N ALA A 75 5.84 -21.26 23.08
CA ALA A 75 5.04 -22.41 23.50
C ALA A 75 3.53 -22.07 23.52
N VAL A 76 3.15 -20.91 24.05
CA VAL A 76 1.73 -20.47 24.07
C VAL A 76 1.20 -20.23 22.66
N ALA A 77 2.01 -19.61 21.79
CA ALA A 77 1.71 -19.37 20.38
C ALA A 77 1.47 -20.68 19.61
N SER A 78 2.19 -21.76 19.95
CA SER A 78 2.01 -23.06 19.34
C SER A 78 0.68 -23.74 19.71
N ARG A 79 0.13 -23.43 20.89
CA ARG A 79 -1.14 -23.97 21.40
C ARG A 79 -2.34 -23.03 21.14
N GLY A 80 -2.09 -21.79 20.72
CA GLY A 80 -3.15 -20.79 20.46
C GLY A 80 -3.80 -20.22 21.73
N GLY A 81 -3.04 -20.07 22.82
CA GLY A 81 -3.56 -19.61 24.12
C GLY A 81 -3.81 -18.10 24.23
N HIS A 82 -4.50 -17.69 25.31
CA HIS A 82 -4.71 -16.28 25.66
C HIS A 82 -3.76 -15.87 26.79
N VAL A 83 -3.28 -14.63 26.74
CA VAL A 83 -2.35 -14.05 27.73
C VAL A 83 -2.68 -12.59 27.99
N SER A 84 -2.31 -12.12 29.17
CA SER A 84 -2.24 -10.71 29.49
C SER A 84 -0.79 -10.23 29.36
N LEU A 85 -0.56 -9.09 28.71
CA LEU A 85 0.77 -8.61 28.35
C LEU A 85 0.87 -7.12 28.62
N THR A 86 2.04 -6.68 29.08
CA THR A 86 2.41 -5.27 29.03
C THR A 86 3.45 -5.06 27.93
N VAL A 87 3.14 -4.17 27.00
CA VAL A 87 3.92 -3.89 25.81
C VAL A 87 4.21 -2.40 25.70
N VAL A 88 5.20 -2.04 24.89
CA VAL A 88 5.54 -0.66 24.58
C VAL A 88 5.54 -0.48 23.06
N PRO A 89 4.59 0.26 22.47
CA PRO A 89 4.59 0.56 21.05
C PRO A 89 5.93 1.19 20.62
N VAL A 90 6.46 0.74 19.48
CA VAL A 90 7.74 1.25 18.94
C VAL A 90 7.55 2.20 17.75
N ASP A 91 6.38 2.14 17.10
CA ASP A 91 6.00 2.92 15.92
C ASP A 91 4.49 3.17 15.96
N ASP A 92 4.00 3.97 15.02
CA ASP A 92 2.60 4.36 14.92
C ASP A 92 1.72 3.15 14.60
N PRO A 93 0.52 3.06 15.21
CA PRO A 93 -0.51 2.13 14.76
C PRO A 93 -0.80 2.34 13.27
N ARG A 94 -0.75 1.27 12.48
CA ARG A 94 -1.04 1.33 11.04
C ARG A 94 -2.33 0.61 10.74
N HIS A 95 -3.26 1.25 10.04
CA HIS A 95 -4.45 0.58 9.53
C HIS A 95 -4.04 -0.55 8.58
N VAL A 96 -4.66 -1.71 8.76
CA VAL A 96 -4.48 -2.88 7.90
C VAL A 96 -5.86 -3.35 7.46
N ARG A 97 -5.99 -3.63 6.15
CA ARG A 97 -7.22 -4.22 5.59
C ARG A 97 -7.48 -5.56 6.28
N SER A 98 -8.65 -5.70 6.89
CA SER A 98 -9.05 -6.89 7.64
C SER A 98 -10.52 -7.21 7.35
N PRO A 99 -10.87 -8.48 7.11
CA PRO A 99 -12.27 -8.90 6.95
C PRO A 99 -13.14 -8.62 8.17
N ALA A 100 -12.53 -8.42 9.35
CA ALA A 100 -13.22 -8.21 10.63
C ALA A 100 -13.51 -6.73 10.95
N GLY A 101 -13.38 -5.82 9.97
CA GLY A 101 -13.55 -4.38 10.14
C GLY A 101 -12.23 -3.64 10.42
N ASP A 102 -12.35 -2.40 10.91
CA ASP A 102 -11.20 -1.48 11.06
C ASP A 102 -10.20 -1.99 12.11
N THR A 103 -9.05 -2.46 11.61
CA THR A 103 -8.00 -3.12 12.39
C THR A 103 -6.70 -2.35 12.25
N VAL A 104 -6.03 -2.10 13.36
CA VAL A 104 -4.69 -1.53 13.38
C VAL A 104 -3.64 -2.58 13.73
N MET A 105 -2.49 -2.49 13.08
CA MET A 105 -1.30 -3.24 13.40
C MET A 105 -0.35 -2.35 14.19
N VAL A 106 0.02 -2.79 15.38
CA VAL A 106 0.96 -2.10 16.28
C VAL A 106 2.20 -2.99 16.48
N ARG A 107 3.38 -2.47 16.18
CA ARG A 107 4.65 -3.11 16.57
C ARG A 107 5.00 -2.65 17.99
N ALA A 108 5.33 -3.58 18.86
CA ALA A 108 5.62 -3.25 20.26
C ALA A 108 6.73 -4.12 20.85
N SER A 109 7.46 -3.57 21.82
CA SER A 109 8.39 -4.34 22.66
C SER A 109 7.63 -4.90 23.86
N LEU A 110 7.73 -6.20 24.11
CA LEU A 110 7.23 -6.85 25.29
C LEU A 110 8.03 -6.43 26.54
N ARG A 111 7.32 -6.17 27.65
CA ARG A 111 7.91 -5.85 28.95
C ARG A 111 7.60 -6.90 30.01
N SER A 112 6.35 -7.36 30.07
CA SER A 112 5.95 -8.42 30.99
C SER A 112 4.83 -9.28 30.43
N ILE A 113 4.78 -10.52 30.89
CA ILE A 113 3.72 -11.48 30.60
C ILE A 113 3.05 -11.84 31.91
N ASP A 114 1.73 -11.80 31.91
CA ASP A 114 0.89 -12.34 32.96
C ASP A 114 0.09 -13.51 32.38
N ALA A 115 0.60 -14.72 32.62
CA ALA A 115 -0.03 -15.97 32.24
C ALA A 115 -0.97 -16.38 33.39
N GLY A 116 -2.17 -15.79 33.39
CA GLY A 116 -3.10 -15.89 34.52
C GLY A 116 -3.43 -17.32 34.96
N GLY A 117 -3.49 -17.50 36.29
CA GLY A 117 -4.10 -18.66 36.94
C GLY A 117 -3.87 -18.77 38.45
N SER A 118 -2.68 -18.42 38.95
CA SER A 118 -2.35 -18.73 40.36
C SER A 118 -1.28 -17.80 40.91
N GLY A 119 -1.67 -16.62 41.41
CA GLY A 119 -0.95 -15.79 42.42
C GLY A 119 0.53 -15.42 42.21
N ALA A 120 1.19 -15.95 41.19
CA ALA A 120 2.58 -15.74 40.85
C ALA A 120 2.61 -14.56 39.89
N GLY A 121 3.13 -13.43 40.38
CA GLY A 121 3.21 -12.19 39.61
C GLY A 121 3.83 -12.38 38.23
N GLY A 122 3.39 -11.53 37.28
CA GLY A 122 3.91 -11.57 35.92
C GLY A 122 5.43 -11.46 35.87
N PHE A 123 6.07 -12.26 35.01
CA PHE A 123 7.52 -12.23 34.85
C PHE A 123 7.91 -11.19 33.78
N ALA A 124 8.95 -10.41 34.08
CA ALA A 124 9.51 -9.45 33.12
C ALA A 124 10.27 -10.20 32.03
N VAL A 125 9.77 -10.11 30.80
CA VAL A 125 10.37 -10.79 29.65
C VAL A 125 10.39 -9.82 28.47
N GLY A 126 11.56 -9.66 27.86
CA GLY A 126 11.74 -8.83 26.68
C GLY A 126 11.44 -9.60 25.40
N GLY A 127 11.10 -8.88 24.33
CA GLY A 127 10.84 -9.47 23.02
C GLY A 127 10.16 -8.48 22.08
N SER A 128 10.15 -8.77 20.79
CA SER A 128 9.34 -8.01 19.82
C SER A 128 8.03 -8.73 19.57
N VAL A 129 6.90 -8.01 19.59
CA VAL A 129 5.58 -8.56 19.29
C VAL A 129 4.85 -7.68 18.28
N VAL A 130 4.01 -8.31 17.46
CA VAL A 130 3.10 -7.60 16.54
C VAL A 130 1.68 -7.81 17.01
N ILE A 131 0.94 -6.72 17.18
CA ILE A 131 -0.42 -6.73 17.73
C ILE A 131 -1.39 -6.32 16.62
N PHE A 132 -2.41 -7.14 16.39
CA PHE A 132 -3.58 -6.77 15.60
C PHE A 132 -4.74 -6.48 16.56
N ALA A 133 -5.28 -5.27 16.48
CA ALA A 133 -6.30 -4.79 17.41
C ALA A 133 -7.37 -3.98 16.67
N PRO A 134 -8.60 -3.89 17.20
CA PRO A 134 -9.60 -2.95 16.67
C PRO A 134 -9.06 -1.52 16.76
N ALA A 135 -9.35 -0.67 15.77
CA ALA A 135 -8.81 0.69 15.72
C ALA A 135 -9.17 1.53 16.96
N HIS A 136 -10.39 1.36 17.47
CA HIS A 136 -10.89 2.08 18.64
C HIS A 136 -10.00 1.86 19.89
N GLY A 137 -9.46 2.94 20.44
CA GLY A 137 -8.58 2.94 21.61
C GLY A 137 -7.13 2.53 21.33
N TRP A 138 -6.81 2.07 20.12
CA TRP A 138 -5.46 1.66 19.71
C TRP A 138 -4.81 2.64 18.74
N GLN A 139 -5.59 3.35 17.93
CA GLN A 139 -5.10 4.27 16.91
C GLN A 139 -4.35 5.50 17.48
N GLU A 140 -4.68 5.91 18.71
CA GLU A 140 -4.11 7.09 19.39
C GLU A 140 -2.86 6.76 20.22
N LEU A 141 -2.38 5.51 20.16
CA LEU A 141 -1.21 5.11 20.92
C LEU A 141 0.07 5.77 20.36
N LEU A 142 0.87 6.29 21.27
CA LEU A 142 2.16 6.92 20.99
C LEU A 142 3.32 5.96 21.32
N PRO A 143 4.42 6.01 20.55
CA PRO A 143 5.62 5.24 20.88
C PRO A 143 6.12 5.52 22.29
N GLY A 144 6.59 4.47 22.97
CA GLY A 144 7.11 4.58 24.33
C GLY A 144 6.07 4.51 25.44
N GLN A 145 4.76 4.52 25.14
CA GLN A 145 3.71 4.27 26.14
C GLN A 145 3.76 2.84 26.66
N ARG A 146 3.48 2.62 27.94
CA ARG A 146 3.23 1.26 28.44
C ARG A 146 1.75 0.94 28.32
N VAL A 147 1.46 -0.15 27.62
CA VAL A 147 0.09 -0.57 27.29
C VAL A 147 -0.10 -1.99 27.79
N SER A 148 -1.11 -2.21 28.64
CA SER A 148 -1.53 -3.54 29.06
C SER A 148 -2.72 -4.01 28.23
N LEU A 149 -2.66 -5.24 27.75
CA LEU A 149 -3.71 -5.84 26.92
C LEU A 149 -3.93 -7.32 27.24
N ARG A 150 -5.08 -7.84 26.82
CA ARG A 150 -5.36 -9.28 26.73
C ARG A 150 -5.55 -9.66 25.28
N GLY A 151 -4.98 -10.79 24.87
CA GLY A 151 -5.08 -11.23 23.48
C GLY A 151 -4.73 -12.69 23.28
N LYS A 152 -5.17 -13.20 22.13
CA LYS A 152 -4.81 -14.54 21.66
C LYS A 152 -3.43 -14.49 21.03
N VAL A 153 -2.55 -15.39 21.45
CA VAL A 153 -1.19 -15.52 20.92
C VAL A 153 -1.19 -16.49 19.76
N SER A 154 -0.49 -16.11 18.69
CA SER A 154 -0.28 -16.92 17.50
C SER A 154 1.18 -16.84 17.05
N ARG A 155 1.58 -17.79 16.20
CA ARG A 155 2.92 -17.79 15.64
C ARG A 155 3.16 -16.52 14.81
N PRO A 156 4.39 -15.97 14.81
CA PRO A 156 4.75 -14.85 13.96
C PRO A 156 4.48 -15.15 12.48
N ILE A 157 3.94 -14.15 11.77
CA ILE A 157 3.69 -14.23 10.32
C ILE A 157 5.01 -14.15 9.53
N ARG A 158 6.00 -13.40 10.03
CA ARG A 158 7.30 -13.19 9.42
C ARG A 158 8.42 -13.71 10.32
N ARG A 159 9.52 -14.14 9.70
CA ARG A 159 10.78 -14.44 10.40
C ARG A 159 11.61 -13.16 10.46
N ASP A 160 11.43 -12.39 11.52
CA ASP A 160 12.12 -11.10 11.73
C ASP A 160 12.50 -10.89 13.21
N LEU A 161 12.72 -12.00 13.95
CA LEU A 161 12.91 -12.03 15.41
C LEU A 161 11.69 -11.57 16.22
N THR A 162 10.52 -11.40 15.59
CA THR A 162 9.24 -11.30 16.31
C THR A 162 8.98 -12.59 17.05
N VAL A 163 8.68 -12.46 18.34
CA VAL A 163 8.44 -13.57 19.26
C VAL A 163 7.04 -14.14 19.06
N ALA A 164 6.04 -13.29 18.91
CA ALA A 164 4.65 -13.70 18.73
C ALA A 164 3.81 -12.63 18.05
N THR A 165 2.73 -13.07 17.40
CA THR A 165 1.65 -12.21 16.92
C THR A 165 0.46 -12.31 17.87
N ILE A 166 -0.05 -11.18 18.33
CA ILE A 166 -1.12 -11.08 19.31
C ILE A 166 -2.36 -10.50 18.64
N ARG A 167 -3.50 -11.16 18.79
CA ARG A 167 -4.80 -10.58 18.43
C ARG A 167 -5.48 -10.08 19.69
N ALA A 168 -5.60 -8.77 19.86
CA ALA A 168 -6.22 -8.16 21.03
C ALA A 168 -7.73 -8.47 21.06
N THR A 169 -8.27 -8.77 22.24
CA THR A 169 -9.69 -9.10 22.44
C THR A 169 -10.57 -7.88 22.74
N GLY A 170 -10.07 -6.65 22.52
CA GLY A 170 -10.78 -5.40 22.80
C GLY A 170 -9.86 -4.18 22.90
N ALA A 171 -10.35 -3.11 23.51
CA ALA A 171 -9.56 -1.90 23.82
C ALA A 171 -8.42 -2.21 24.83
N PRO A 172 -7.37 -1.38 24.91
CA PRO A 172 -6.32 -1.56 25.90
C PRO A 172 -6.88 -1.54 27.33
N LEU A 173 -6.37 -2.42 28.20
CA LEU A 173 -6.79 -2.50 29.61
C LEU A 173 -6.26 -1.32 30.43
N ARG A 174 -5.01 -0.90 30.15
CA ARG A 174 -4.35 0.21 30.80
C ARG A 174 -3.37 0.86 29.83
N VAL A 175 -3.37 2.19 29.77
CA VAL A 175 -2.43 2.99 28.99
C VAL A 175 -1.76 3.98 29.92
N GLU A 176 -0.45 3.87 30.09
CA GLU A 176 0.35 4.86 30.81
C GLU A 176 0.57 6.11 29.92
N PRO A 177 0.75 7.31 30.53
CA PRO A 177 1.07 8.51 29.77
C PRO A 177 2.33 8.34 28.92
N ALA A 178 2.31 8.86 27.69
CA ALA A 178 3.49 8.82 26.81
C ALA A 178 4.65 9.63 27.39
N PRO A 179 5.92 9.33 27.06
CA PRO A 179 7.06 10.17 27.42
C PRO A 179 6.83 11.63 27.02
N SER A 180 7.29 12.59 27.84
CA SER A 180 7.07 14.02 27.59
C SER A 180 7.58 14.48 26.22
N THR A 181 8.69 13.90 25.76
CA THR A 181 9.27 14.15 24.43
C THR A 181 8.34 13.71 23.30
N GLN A 182 7.70 12.56 23.44
CA GLN A 182 6.75 12.04 22.46
C GLN A 182 5.44 12.83 22.48
N ARG A 183 4.95 13.24 23.66
CA ARG A 183 3.79 14.15 23.74
C ARG A 183 4.04 15.49 23.07
N ALA A 184 5.24 16.05 23.24
CA ALA A 184 5.61 17.30 22.58
C ALA A 184 5.70 17.12 21.05
N ALA A 185 6.30 16.02 20.58
CA ALA A 185 6.37 15.69 19.16
C ALA A 185 4.97 15.49 18.54
N ASP A 186 4.08 14.81 19.26
CA ASP A 186 2.69 14.59 18.85
C ASP A 186 1.92 15.90 18.73
N ALA A 187 2.04 16.80 19.73
CA ALA A 187 1.44 18.14 19.66
C ALA A 187 1.93 18.97 18.47
N VAL A 188 3.21 18.85 18.09
CA VAL A 188 3.75 19.49 16.88
C VAL A 188 3.14 18.88 15.61
N ARG A 189 3.03 17.55 15.54
CA ARG A 189 2.41 16.85 14.40
C ARG A 189 0.94 17.23 14.25
N ASP A 190 0.19 17.25 15.33
CA ASP A 190 -1.23 17.61 15.32
C ASP A 190 -1.46 19.05 14.87
N ARG A 191 -0.69 20.01 15.42
CA ARG A 191 -0.78 21.42 15.00
C ARG A 191 -0.36 21.61 13.55
N PHE A 192 0.66 20.88 13.09
CA PHE A 192 1.08 20.93 11.69
C PHE A 192 0.03 20.32 10.75
N ALA A 193 -0.56 19.19 11.12
CA ALA A 193 -1.64 18.55 10.36
C ALA A 193 -2.90 19.44 10.33
N ALA A 194 -3.23 20.12 11.45
CA ALA A 194 -4.30 21.11 11.48
C ALA A 194 -4.02 22.29 10.54
N ALA A 195 -2.80 22.84 10.56
CA ALA A 195 -2.41 23.91 9.65
C ALA A 195 -2.45 23.47 8.18
N ALA A 196 -2.09 22.22 7.88
CA ALA A 196 -2.18 21.66 6.53
C ALA A 196 -3.64 21.54 6.07
N ARG A 197 -4.53 21.03 6.92
CA ARG A 197 -5.97 20.89 6.60
C ARG A 197 -6.67 22.23 6.36
N SER A 198 -6.28 23.29 7.05
CA SER A 198 -6.87 24.62 6.85
C SER A 198 -6.27 25.39 5.67
N ALA A 199 -5.01 25.10 5.31
CA ALA A 199 -4.29 25.83 4.28
C ALA A 199 -4.32 25.18 2.88
N LEU A 200 -4.57 23.87 2.77
CA LEU A 200 -4.37 23.10 1.54
C LEU A 200 -5.60 22.24 1.17
N PRO A 201 -5.77 21.88 -0.11
CA PRO A 201 -6.75 20.87 -0.54
C PRO A 201 -6.54 19.51 0.14
N PRO A 202 -7.57 18.65 0.26
CA PRO A 202 -7.51 17.39 1.02
C PRO A 202 -6.31 16.49 0.70
N ASP A 203 -6.02 16.28 -0.58
CA ASP A 203 -4.91 15.42 -1.02
C ASP A 203 -3.54 15.97 -0.62
N ALA A 204 -3.33 17.28 -0.80
CA ALA A 204 -2.10 17.97 -0.42
C ALA A 204 -1.96 18.07 1.11
N ALA A 205 -3.06 18.29 1.83
CA ALA A 205 -3.12 18.34 3.29
C ALA A 205 -2.79 16.99 3.93
N GLY A 206 -3.17 15.87 3.29
CA GLY A 206 -2.79 14.52 3.72
C GLY A 206 -1.34 14.14 3.38
N LEU A 207 -0.82 14.64 2.25
CA LEU A 207 0.54 14.34 1.79
C LEU A 207 1.64 15.09 2.54
N LEU A 208 1.44 16.38 2.84
CA LEU A 208 2.48 17.23 3.42
C LEU A 208 2.98 16.72 4.79
N PRO A 209 2.12 16.36 5.76
CA PRO A 209 2.56 15.75 7.02
C PRO A 209 3.37 14.47 6.82
N GLY A 210 2.98 13.62 5.87
CA GLY A 210 3.69 12.39 5.53
C GLY A 210 5.11 12.66 5.03
N LEU A 211 5.26 13.64 4.13
CA LEU A 211 6.54 14.00 3.54
C LEU A 211 7.49 14.67 4.56
N VAL A 212 6.98 15.53 5.44
CA VAL A 212 7.83 16.36 6.33
C VAL A 212 8.04 15.72 7.70
N VAL A 213 6.98 15.25 8.35
CA VAL A 213 7.02 14.74 9.74
C VAL A 213 6.71 13.25 9.84
N GLY A 214 6.52 12.57 8.71
CA GLY A 214 6.34 11.11 8.65
C GLY A 214 4.92 10.65 8.97
N ASP A 215 3.98 11.58 9.10
CA ASP A 215 2.60 11.27 9.44
C ASP A 215 1.78 10.90 8.21
N THR A 216 1.54 9.60 8.01
CA THR A 216 0.79 9.09 6.85
C THR A 216 -0.66 8.73 7.16
N SER A 217 -1.16 9.11 8.34
CA SER A 217 -2.51 8.78 8.82
C SER A 217 -3.61 9.39 7.95
N ALA A 218 -3.42 10.63 7.52
CA ALA A 218 -4.38 11.39 6.72
C ALA A 218 -4.16 11.27 5.20
N LEU A 219 -3.22 10.44 4.74
CA LEU A 219 -2.94 10.30 3.31
C LEU A 219 -4.06 9.51 2.61
N PRO A 220 -4.80 10.11 1.66
CA PRO A 220 -5.88 9.41 0.95
C PRO A 220 -5.39 8.18 0.20
N GLY A 221 -6.24 7.14 0.13
CA GLY A 221 -5.92 5.89 -0.56
C GLY A 221 -5.55 6.09 -2.04
N GLY A 222 -6.32 6.91 -2.77
CA GLY A 222 -6.05 7.22 -4.18
C GLY A 222 -4.66 7.82 -4.40
N VAL A 223 -4.28 8.83 -3.61
CA VAL A 223 -2.95 9.45 -3.66
C VAL A 223 -1.85 8.42 -3.39
N ARG A 224 -2.05 7.54 -2.39
CA ARG A 224 -1.09 6.48 -2.07
C ARG A 224 -0.88 5.53 -3.25
N ASP A 225 -1.95 5.18 -3.96
CA ASP A 225 -1.91 4.28 -5.11
C ASP A 225 -1.30 4.95 -6.34
N ASP A 226 -1.56 6.23 -6.58
CA ASP A 226 -0.93 7.01 -7.65
C ASP A 226 0.59 7.10 -7.45
N PHE A 227 1.03 7.38 -6.23
CA PHE A 227 2.45 7.40 -5.89
C PHE A 227 3.08 6.03 -6.02
N ARG A 228 2.35 4.96 -5.71
CA ARG A 228 2.82 3.59 -5.92
C ARG A 228 2.98 3.26 -7.39
N ALA A 229 1.99 3.60 -8.22
CA ALA A 229 2.04 3.40 -9.66
C ALA A 229 3.14 4.24 -10.34
N ALA A 230 3.34 5.47 -9.89
CA ALA A 230 4.36 6.38 -10.39
C ALA A 230 5.80 6.07 -9.88
N GLY A 231 5.98 5.12 -8.96
CA GLY A 231 7.29 4.84 -8.35
C GLY A 231 7.77 5.92 -7.38
N LEU A 232 6.85 6.70 -6.81
CA LEU A 232 7.05 7.82 -5.89
C LEU A 232 6.73 7.47 -4.42
N SER A 233 6.42 6.22 -4.08
CA SER A 233 6.06 5.81 -2.69
C SER A 233 7.08 6.19 -1.61
N HIS A 234 8.35 6.40 -1.98
CA HIS A 234 9.37 6.86 -1.02
C HIS A 234 9.18 8.33 -0.60
N LEU A 235 8.29 9.07 -1.26
CA LEU A 235 7.90 10.46 -0.94
C LEU A 235 6.64 10.54 -0.08
N THR A 236 5.88 9.45 0.08
CA THR A 236 4.67 9.48 0.93
C THR A 236 5.00 9.43 2.42
N ALA A 237 6.25 9.15 2.76
CA ALA A 237 6.77 9.12 4.13
C ALA A 237 8.14 9.80 4.18
N VAL A 238 8.64 10.07 5.39
CA VAL A 238 9.96 10.67 5.57
C VAL A 238 11.06 9.74 5.06
N SER A 239 11.83 10.26 4.09
CA SER A 239 12.98 9.58 3.51
C SER A 239 14.30 10.13 4.05
N GLY A 240 15.40 9.41 3.81
CA GLY A 240 16.74 9.90 4.14
C GLY A 240 17.16 11.15 3.35
N ALA A 241 16.55 11.40 2.18
CA ALA A 241 16.76 12.62 1.43
C ALA A 241 16.18 13.83 2.18
N ASN A 242 14.98 13.70 2.77
CA ASN A 242 14.34 14.77 3.54
C ASN A 242 15.19 15.17 4.74
N ILE A 243 15.76 14.19 5.45
CA ILE A 243 16.71 14.43 6.55
C ILE A 243 17.98 15.14 6.05
N SER A 244 18.53 14.70 4.92
CA SER A 244 19.74 15.31 4.35
C SER A 244 19.50 16.75 3.88
N ILE A 245 18.33 17.02 3.29
CA ILE A 245 17.89 18.36 2.88
C ILE A 245 17.74 19.25 4.11
N LEU A 246 17.08 18.77 5.16
CA LEU A 246 16.89 19.53 6.41
C LEU A 246 18.23 19.88 7.07
N ILE A 247 19.11 18.89 7.26
CA ILE A 247 20.45 19.12 7.82
C ILE A 247 21.26 20.08 6.94
N GLY A 248 21.19 19.91 5.62
CA GLY A 248 21.84 20.80 4.66
C GLY A 248 21.36 22.25 4.77
N ALA A 249 20.05 22.46 4.91
CA ALA A 249 19.44 23.77 5.11
C ALA A 249 19.89 24.41 6.43
N VAL A 250 19.91 23.63 7.53
CA VAL A 250 20.43 24.11 8.83
C VAL A 250 21.89 24.51 8.71
N LEU A 251 22.75 23.68 8.13
CA LEU A 251 24.18 24.00 7.96
C LEU A 251 24.40 25.23 7.06
N LEU A 252 23.60 25.40 6.00
CA LEU A 252 23.66 26.58 5.14
C LEU A 252 23.26 27.84 5.89
N LEU A 253 22.20 27.79 6.70
CA LEU A 253 21.77 28.90 7.54
C LEU A 253 22.83 29.26 8.58
N MET A 254 23.43 28.27 9.25
CA MET A 254 24.49 28.53 10.23
C MET A 254 25.73 29.16 9.60
N ARG A 255 26.06 28.74 8.38
CA ARG A 255 27.13 29.34 7.59
C ARG A 255 26.80 30.78 7.18
N ALA A 256 25.56 31.07 6.80
CA ALA A 256 25.11 32.43 6.49
C ALA A 256 25.18 33.36 7.72
N LEU A 257 24.95 32.82 8.91
CA LEU A 257 25.13 33.52 10.20
C LEU A 257 26.59 33.58 10.70
N ALA A 258 27.55 33.16 9.87
CA ALA A 258 28.98 33.14 10.20
C ALA A 258 29.36 32.36 11.48
N LEU A 259 28.56 31.35 11.86
CA LEU A 259 28.85 30.49 13.00
C LEU A 259 30.01 29.53 12.70
N GLY A 260 30.85 29.26 13.71
CA GLY A 260 31.97 28.33 13.58
C GLY A 260 31.52 26.88 13.25
N PRO A 261 32.41 26.04 12.69
CA PRO A 261 32.08 24.67 12.27
C PRO A 261 31.62 23.77 13.43
N ARG A 262 32.14 24.01 14.65
CA ARG A 262 31.72 23.28 15.86
C ARG A 262 30.29 23.63 16.27
N ALA A 263 29.96 24.92 16.32
CA ALA A 263 28.61 25.39 16.64
C ALA A 263 27.60 24.90 15.59
N SER A 264 27.96 24.96 14.31
CA SER A 264 27.15 24.43 13.21
C SER A 264 26.89 22.94 13.34
N ALA A 265 27.93 22.15 13.70
CA ALA A 265 27.79 20.70 13.89
C ALA A 265 26.89 20.35 15.09
N VAL A 266 27.03 21.07 16.21
CA VAL A 266 26.18 20.86 17.40
C VAL A 266 24.73 21.21 17.10
N LEU A 267 24.46 22.36 16.46
CA LEU A 267 23.09 22.76 16.10
C LEU A 267 22.46 21.80 15.09
N ALA A 268 23.23 21.33 14.09
CA ALA A 268 22.75 20.33 13.15
C ALA A 268 22.50 18.96 13.82
N ALA A 269 23.32 18.55 14.81
CA ALA A 269 23.10 17.34 15.59
C ALA A 269 21.83 17.45 16.45
N SER A 270 21.60 18.60 17.08
CA SER A 270 20.37 18.88 17.84
C SER A 270 19.14 18.87 16.94
N ALA A 271 19.21 19.50 15.76
CA ALA A 271 18.13 19.48 14.78
C ALA A 271 17.82 18.06 14.27
N LEU A 272 18.86 17.25 14.02
CA LEU A 272 18.71 15.85 13.65
C LEU A 272 18.03 15.04 14.78
N ALA A 273 18.46 15.21 16.04
CA ALA A 273 17.85 14.51 17.17
C ALA A 273 16.38 14.89 17.35
N ALA A 274 16.05 16.19 17.28
CA ALA A 274 14.68 16.68 17.32
C ALA A 274 13.83 16.10 16.19
N PHE A 275 14.38 16.06 14.96
CA PHE A 275 13.70 15.49 13.81
C PHE A 275 13.46 13.98 13.95
N VAL A 276 14.40 13.21 14.48
CA VAL A 276 14.22 11.76 14.72
C VAL A 276 13.10 11.49 15.74
N ILE A 277 12.97 12.33 16.76
CA ILE A 277 11.89 12.23 17.74
C ILE A 277 10.55 12.58 17.05
N LEU A 278 10.52 13.66 16.27
CA LEU A 278 9.32 14.13 15.57
C LEU A 278 8.83 13.15 14.50
N ALA A 279 9.74 12.68 13.64
CA ALA A 279 9.45 11.73 12.56
C ALA A 279 9.26 10.29 13.06
N ARG A 280 9.53 10.04 14.34
CA ARG A 280 9.54 8.73 15.02
C ARG A 280 10.61 7.78 14.41
N PRO A 281 11.15 6.82 15.20
CA PRO A 281 12.28 6.01 14.78
C PRO A 281 11.89 4.91 13.79
N SER A 282 11.75 5.25 12.52
CA SER A 282 11.60 4.26 11.43
C SER A 282 12.97 3.81 10.89
N PRO A 283 13.09 2.62 10.26
CA PRO A 283 14.35 2.12 9.70
C PRO A 283 15.06 3.11 8.76
N SER A 284 14.30 3.80 7.91
CA SER A 284 14.82 4.80 6.98
C SER A 284 15.35 6.04 7.71
N VAL A 285 14.64 6.50 8.74
CA VAL A 285 15.04 7.65 9.58
C VAL A 285 16.30 7.32 10.37
N LEU A 286 16.36 6.15 11.02
CA LEU A 286 17.51 5.71 11.80
C LEU A 286 18.79 5.65 10.97
N ARG A 287 18.71 5.11 9.74
CA ARG A 287 19.85 5.06 8.83
C ARG A 287 20.34 6.44 8.42
N ALA A 288 19.42 7.31 8.03
CA ALA A 288 19.76 8.69 7.66
C ALA A 288 20.34 9.46 8.84
N ALA A 289 19.84 9.22 10.06
CA ALA A 289 20.38 9.79 11.29
C ALA A 289 21.81 9.31 11.55
N VAL A 290 22.07 8.00 11.52
CA VAL A 290 23.43 7.46 11.73
C VAL A 290 24.42 7.99 10.69
N MET A 291 24.03 8.00 9.41
CA MET A 291 24.86 8.57 8.34
C MET A 291 25.09 10.07 8.52
N GLY A 292 24.04 10.81 8.92
CA GLY A 292 24.10 12.23 9.24
C GLY A 292 25.07 12.51 10.39
N SER A 293 25.00 11.74 11.49
CA SER A 293 25.91 11.83 12.62
C SER A 293 27.37 11.57 12.22
N ILE A 294 27.63 10.56 11.38
CA ILE A 294 28.97 10.30 10.85
C ILE A 294 29.45 11.47 9.99
N GLY A 295 28.59 12.05 9.16
CA GLY A 295 28.88 13.24 8.35
C GLY A 295 29.19 14.48 9.20
N LEU A 296 28.44 14.71 10.27
CA LEU A 296 28.69 15.80 11.23
C LEU A 296 30.01 15.60 11.99
N LEU A 297 30.33 14.37 12.39
CA LEU A 297 31.62 14.04 13.00
C LEU A 297 32.78 14.26 12.01
N ALA A 298 32.59 13.92 10.74
CA ALA A 298 33.57 14.18 9.68
C ALA A 298 33.81 15.69 9.48
N LEU A 299 32.76 16.51 9.60
CA LEU A 299 32.86 17.97 9.59
C LEU A 299 33.66 18.50 10.79
N MET A 300 33.45 17.95 11.99
CA MET A 300 34.21 18.31 13.20
C MET A 300 35.68 17.89 13.14
N THR A 301 35.98 16.78 12.45
CA THR A 301 37.34 16.20 12.35
C THR A 301 38.09 16.61 11.07
N GLY A 302 37.47 17.41 10.19
CA GLY A 302 38.08 17.92 8.96
C GLY A 302 38.28 16.90 7.83
N ARG A 303 37.72 15.69 7.95
CA ARG A 303 37.90 14.60 6.97
C ARG A 303 36.87 14.71 5.84
N ARG A 304 37.32 15.05 4.62
CA ARG A 304 36.44 15.14 3.44
C ARG A 304 36.35 13.77 2.74
N LYS A 305 35.11 13.31 2.48
CA LYS A 305 34.73 12.22 1.55
C LYS A 305 34.90 10.77 2.05
N GLN A 306 33.95 10.28 2.86
CA GLN A 306 33.84 8.85 3.21
C GLN A 306 32.39 8.34 3.19
N ALA A 307 31.62 8.61 2.13
CA ALA A 307 30.22 8.17 2.03
C ALA A 307 30.07 6.64 2.09
N MET A 308 30.95 5.89 1.41
CA MET A 308 30.88 4.43 1.39
C MET A 308 31.31 3.78 2.73
N PRO A 309 32.43 4.21 3.37
CA PRO A 309 32.73 3.77 4.74
C PRO A 309 31.64 4.15 5.74
N ALA A 310 31.04 5.35 5.63
CA ALA A 310 29.93 5.77 6.50
C ALA A 310 28.70 4.87 6.32
N LEU A 311 28.36 4.51 5.07
CA LEU A 311 27.28 3.55 4.79
C LEU A 311 27.60 2.16 5.38
N GLY A 312 28.83 1.67 5.20
CA GLY A 312 29.27 0.39 5.76
C GLY A 312 29.22 0.36 7.29
N ALA A 313 29.70 1.42 7.94
CA ALA A 313 29.63 1.59 9.38
C ALA A 313 28.18 1.66 9.87
N ALA A 314 27.32 2.41 9.17
CA ALA A 314 25.90 2.50 9.50
C ALA A 314 25.22 1.13 9.42
N VAL A 315 25.46 0.34 8.37
CA VAL A 315 24.91 -1.01 8.23
C VAL A 315 25.40 -1.93 9.35
N ILE A 316 26.70 -1.89 9.68
CA ILE A 316 27.26 -2.70 10.77
C ILE A 316 26.61 -2.33 12.12
N VAL A 317 26.59 -1.04 12.48
CA VAL A 317 26.03 -0.57 13.76
C VAL A 317 24.54 -0.88 13.85
N LEU A 318 23.77 -0.61 12.80
CA LEU A 318 22.32 -0.85 12.81
C LEU A 318 21.99 -2.34 12.89
N LEU A 319 22.70 -3.21 12.18
CA LEU A 319 22.47 -4.66 12.27
C LEU A 319 22.92 -5.23 13.62
N ALA A 320 23.93 -4.64 14.28
CA ALA A 320 24.36 -5.06 15.60
C ALA A 320 23.30 -4.73 16.67
N LEU A 321 22.69 -3.55 16.57
CA LEU A 321 21.64 -3.08 17.48
C LEU A 321 20.27 -3.69 17.17
N PHE A 322 19.92 -3.76 15.89
CA PHE A 322 18.60 -4.16 15.38
C PHE A 322 18.74 -5.17 14.22
N PRO A 323 19.07 -6.45 14.52
CA PRO A 323 19.32 -7.47 13.48
C PRO A 323 18.09 -7.76 12.60
N ALA A 324 16.88 -7.52 13.10
CA ALA A 324 15.63 -7.62 12.33
C ALA A 324 15.64 -6.74 11.06
N LEU A 325 16.46 -5.66 11.02
CA LEU A 325 16.62 -4.83 9.84
C LEU A 325 17.22 -5.59 8.64
N ALA A 326 17.87 -6.72 8.85
CA ALA A 326 18.45 -7.52 7.76
C ALA A 326 17.38 -8.03 6.77
N VAL A 327 16.15 -8.28 7.25
CA VAL A 327 15.00 -8.74 6.46
C VAL A 327 13.99 -7.61 6.17
N ASP A 328 14.29 -6.38 6.58
CA ASP A 328 13.40 -5.24 6.33
C ASP A 328 13.62 -4.69 4.90
N PHE A 329 12.56 -4.73 4.09
CA PHE A 329 12.61 -4.22 2.71
C PHE A 329 12.96 -2.73 2.65
N GLY A 330 12.46 -1.92 3.60
CA GLY A 330 12.73 -0.48 3.64
C GLY A 330 14.21 -0.19 3.87
N PHE A 331 14.85 -0.94 4.78
CA PHE A 331 16.29 -0.92 5.01
C PHE A 331 17.07 -1.38 3.77
N ALA A 332 16.64 -2.47 3.12
CA ALA A 332 17.30 -2.99 1.93
C ALA A 332 17.30 -1.99 0.76
N LEU A 333 16.12 -1.46 0.42
CA LEU A 333 15.91 -0.43 -0.61
C LEU A 333 16.78 0.81 -0.33
N SER A 334 16.76 1.26 0.92
CA SER A 334 17.57 2.35 1.44
C SER A 334 19.06 2.21 1.16
N VAL A 335 19.66 1.07 1.57
CA VAL A 335 21.09 0.82 1.44
C VAL A 335 21.49 0.66 -0.02
N ALA A 336 20.69 -0.08 -0.81
CA ALA A 336 20.91 -0.27 -2.24
C ALA A 336 20.88 1.07 -3.01
N ALA A 337 19.87 1.90 -2.76
CA ALA A 337 19.76 3.22 -3.37
C ALA A 337 20.97 4.09 -3.03
N THR A 338 21.34 4.20 -1.75
CA THR A 338 22.47 5.04 -1.34
C THR A 338 23.81 4.54 -1.88
N ALA A 339 24.05 3.23 -1.93
CA ALA A 339 25.24 2.68 -2.58
C ALA A 339 25.28 3.04 -4.07
N ALA A 340 24.16 2.92 -4.79
CA ALA A 340 24.07 3.27 -6.20
C ALA A 340 24.25 4.78 -6.46
N LEU A 341 23.72 5.63 -5.60
CA LEU A 341 23.91 7.09 -5.67
C LEU A 341 25.37 7.50 -5.48
N VAL A 342 26.12 6.78 -4.64
CA VAL A 342 27.55 7.07 -4.41
C VAL A 342 28.43 6.48 -5.52
N LEU A 343 28.12 5.28 -6.00
CA LEU A 343 28.98 4.53 -6.93
C LEU A 343 28.67 4.80 -8.41
N LEU A 344 27.40 4.93 -8.79
CA LEU A 344 26.97 4.98 -10.19
C LEU A 344 26.64 6.40 -10.66
N ALA A 345 25.86 7.15 -9.87
CA ALA A 345 25.32 8.45 -10.28
C ALA A 345 26.41 9.48 -10.71
N PRO A 346 27.55 9.64 -10.02
CA PRO A 346 28.58 10.60 -10.42
C PRO A 346 29.25 10.25 -11.76
N GLY A 347 29.39 8.95 -12.06
CA GLY A 347 29.93 8.49 -13.35
C GLY A 347 28.95 8.76 -14.49
N TRP A 348 27.67 8.45 -14.28
CA TRP A 348 26.62 8.63 -15.28
C TRP A 348 26.31 10.10 -15.55
N ALA A 349 26.29 10.95 -14.51
CA ALA A 349 26.10 12.39 -14.67
C ALA A 349 27.22 13.02 -15.49
N ARG A 350 28.48 12.63 -15.27
CA ARG A 350 29.61 13.08 -16.10
C ARG A 350 29.47 12.63 -17.55
N TRP A 351 29.14 11.35 -17.77
CA TRP A 351 28.93 10.81 -19.11
C TRP A 351 27.80 11.52 -19.89
N LEU A 352 26.70 11.86 -19.24
CA LEU A 352 25.60 12.65 -19.84
C LEU A 352 26.03 14.08 -20.17
N ARG A 353 26.78 14.72 -19.27
CA ARG A 353 27.32 16.08 -19.50
C ARG A 353 28.31 16.12 -20.66
N GLU A 354 29.16 15.12 -20.80
CA GLU A 354 30.05 14.95 -21.96
C GLU A 354 29.28 14.77 -23.27
N ARG A 355 27.99 14.39 -23.21
CA ARG A 355 27.05 14.33 -24.34
C ARG A 355 26.27 15.63 -24.58
N GLY A 356 26.57 16.71 -23.86
CA GLY A 356 25.91 18.01 -24.01
C GLY A 356 24.66 18.22 -23.15
N TRP A 357 24.33 17.32 -22.22
CA TRP A 357 23.18 17.50 -21.33
C TRP A 357 23.43 18.63 -20.31
N PRO A 358 22.43 19.46 -19.99
CA PRO A 358 22.52 20.44 -18.91
C PRO A 358 22.87 19.78 -17.58
N ARG A 359 23.70 20.44 -16.76
CA ARG A 359 24.21 19.88 -15.50
C ARG A 359 23.09 19.36 -14.59
N ALA A 360 22.06 20.17 -14.37
CA ALA A 360 20.96 19.82 -13.48
C ALA A 360 20.18 18.58 -13.97
N LEU A 361 19.88 18.52 -15.27
CA LEU A 361 19.16 17.40 -15.87
C LEU A 361 20.00 16.12 -15.86
N ALA A 362 21.30 16.22 -16.17
CA ALA A 362 22.23 15.10 -16.12
C ALA A 362 22.36 14.52 -14.70
N GLU A 363 22.44 15.37 -13.67
CA GLU A 363 22.47 14.95 -12.28
C GLU A 363 21.14 14.30 -11.87
N ALA A 364 20.00 14.90 -12.20
CA ALA A 364 18.67 14.36 -11.87
C ALA A 364 18.42 12.98 -12.51
N VAL A 365 18.68 12.83 -13.81
CA VAL A 365 18.50 11.56 -14.54
C VAL A 365 19.45 10.50 -14.00
N ALA A 366 20.73 10.85 -13.75
CA ALA A 366 21.70 9.89 -13.23
C ALA A 366 21.33 9.38 -11.83
N VAL A 367 20.89 10.28 -10.94
CA VAL A 367 20.41 9.96 -9.59
C VAL A 367 19.17 9.06 -9.65
N ALA A 368 18.15 9.46 -10.41
CA ALA A 368 16.90 8.71 -10.53
C ALA A 368 17.12 7.31 -11.13
N THR A 369 17.90 7.22 -12.22
CA THR A 369 18.18 5.95 -12.90
C THR A 369 19.03 5.02 -12.03
N ALA A 370 20.06 5.55 -11.35
CA ALA A 370 20.92 4.74 -10.47
C ALA A 370 20.13 4.17 -9.29
N ALA A 371 19.31 5.01 -8.64
CA ALA A 371 18.46 4.57 -7.54
C ALA A 371 17.42 3.55 -8.02
N TYR A 372 16.79 3.78 -9.17
CA TYR A 372 15.78 2.87 -9.72
C TYR A 372 16.37 1.50 -10.05
N ILE A 373 17.47 1.43 -10.81
CA ILE A 373 18.10 0.15 -11.19
C ILE A 373 18.53 -0.67 -9.97
N ALA A 374 19.00 -0.02 -8.91
CA ALA A 374 19.41 -0.71 -7.69
C ALA A 374 18.23 -1.20 -6.83
N THR A 375 17.10 -0.49 -6.87
CA THR A 375 15.94 -0.80 -6.01
C THR A 375 14.89 -1.66 -6.72
N VAL A 376 14.80 -1.61 -8.05
CA VAL A 376 13.77 -2.27 -8.84
C VAL A 376 13.65 -3.80 -8.61
N PRO A 377 14.73 -4.59 -8.41
CA PRO A 377 14.59 -6.01 -8.12
C PRO A 377 13.96 -6.27 -6.74
N ILE A 378 14.28 -5.42 -5.75
CA ILE A 378 13.74 -5.51 -4.39
C ILE A 378 12.26 -5.12 -4.40
N VAL A 379 11.91 -4.06 -5.12
CA VAL A 379 10.51 -3.64 -5.32
C VAL A 379 9.72 -4.76 -5.99
N ALA A 380 10.24 -5.34 -7.08
CA ALA A 380 9.60 -6.46 -7.78
C ALA A 380 9.29 -7.64 -6.86
N ALA A 381 10.27 -8.07 -6.05
CA ALA A 381 10.07 -9.14 -5.08
C ALA A 381 9.00 -8.83 -4.03
N MET A 382 8.89 -7.56 -3.62
CA MET A 382 7.96 -7.12 -2.59
C MET A 382 6.53 -6.91 -3.11
N SER A 383 6.38 -6.25 -4.26
CA SER A 383 5.08 -5.74 -4.72
C SER A 383 4.52 -6.48 -5.93
N GLY A 384 5.28 -7.40 -6.56
CA GLY A 384 4.88 -8.08 -7.80
C GLY A 384 4.60 -7.13 -8.97
N THR A 385 5.11 -5.90 -8.89
CA THR A 385 4.77 -4.81 -9.82
C THR A 385 5.98 -3.91 -10.04
N LEU A 386 6.12 -3.42 -11.28
CA LEU A 386 7.18 -2.51 -11.70
C LEU A 386 6.57 -1.24 -12.27
N SER A 387 7.02 -0.08 -11.78
CA SER A 387 6.67 1.20 -12.40
C SER A 387 7.60 1.48 -13.58
N THR A 388 7.08 1.58 -14.80
CA THR A 388 7.84 1.86 -16.02
C THR A 388 8.17 3.35 -16.18
N VAL A 389 7.36 4.20 -15.55
CA VAL A 389 7.46 5.67 -15.60
C VAL A 389 8.27 6.27 -14.44
N ALA A 390 8.74 5.43 -13.50
CA ALA A 390 9.38 5.87 -12.27
C ALA A 390 10.54 6.85 -12.48
N VAL A 391 11.44 6.61 -13.45
CA VAL A 391 12.59 7.48 -13.68
C VAL A 391 12.13 8.88 -14.11
N VAL A 392 11.17 8.95 -15.04
CA VAL A 392 10.64 10.22 -15.54
C VAL A 392 9.90 10.97 -14.44
N ALA A 393 9.03 10.27 -13.69
CA ALA A 393 8.30 10.83 -12.56
C ALA A 393 9.26 11.41 -11.50
N ASN A 394 10.31 10.66 -11.12
CA ASN A 394 11.31 11.10 -10.14
C ASN A 394 12.07 12.34 -10.60
N VAL A 395 12.44 12.44 -11.89
CA VAL A 395 13.11 13.62 -12.45
C VAL A 395 12.17 14.83 -12.45
N ALA A 396 10.89 14.63 -12.78
CA ALA A 396 9.90 15.70 -12.83
C ALA A 396 9.56 16.27 -11.44
N VAL A 397 9.54 15.45 -10.38
CA VAL A 397 9.27 15.92 -9.01
C VAL A 397 10.51 16.42 -8.27
N ALA A 398 11.72 16.04 -8.69
CA ALA A 398 12.97 16.40 -7.99
C ALA A 398 13.12 17.90 -7.64
N PRO A 399 12.74 18.88 -8.50
CA PRO A 399 12.90 20.30 -8.20
C PRO A 399 12.04 20.79 -7.02
N VAL A 400 10.90 20.13 -6.75
CA VAL A 400 9.94 20.59 -5.74
C VAL A 400 10.15 19.95 -4.37
N ILE A 401 10.85 18.82 -4.27
CA ILE A 401 11.02 18.09 -2.99
C ILE A 401 11.74 18.92 -1.94
N ALA A 402 12.86 19.57 -2.29
CA ALA A 402 13.62 20.37 -1.34
C ALA A 402 12.84 21.60 -0.84
N PRO A 403 12.22 22.42 -1.72
CA PRO A 403 11.32 23.49 -1.29
C PRO A 403 10.21 23.02 -0.36
N VAL A 404 9.49 21.95 -0.69
CA VAL A 404 8.38 21.44 0.14
C VAL A 404 8.90 20.98 1.50
N THR A 405 10.02 20.25 1.53
CA THR A 405 10.61 19.75 2.78
C THR A 405 11.03 20.90 3.70
N VAL A 406 11.72 21.91 3.17
CA VAL A 406 12.23 23.03 3.98
C VAL A 406 11.10 23.94 4.43
N VAL A 407 10.24 24.39 3.50
CA VAL A 407 9.10 25.27 3.83
C VAL A 407 8.13 24.56 4.75
N GLY A 408 7.85 23.28 4.53
CA GLY A 408 7.00 22.49 5.41
C GLY A 408 7.60 22.28 6.80
N ALA A 409 8.92 22.06 6.92
CA ALA A 409 9.59 21.98 8.23
C ALA A 409 9.52 23.31 8.99
N ILE A 410 9.71 24.44 8.29
CA ILE A 410 9.52 25.78 8.86
C ILE A 410 8.03 25.97 9.25
N GLY A 411 7.10 25.50 8.42
CA GLY A 411 5.66 25.51 8.71
C GLY A 411 5.28 24.70 9.95
N ALA A 412 5.91 23.55 10.16
CA ALA A 412 5.73 22.74 11.38
C ALA A 412 6.24 23.47 12.63
N ALA A 413 7.42 24.10 12.54
CA ALA A 413 7.96 24.92 13.62
C ALA A 413 7.08 26.16 13.89
N GLY A 414 6.61 26.83 12.84
CA GLY A 414 5.69 27.96 12.91
C GLY A 414 4.37 27.56 13.55
N ALA A 415 3.77 26.45 13.11
CA ALA A 415 2.52 25.92 13.64
C ALA A 415 2.64 25.57 15.13
N ALA A 416 3.80 25.05 15.57
CA ALA A 416 4.08 24.74 16.96
C ALA A 416 4.15 25.97 17.87
N VAL A 417 4.64 27.10 17.35
CA VAL A 417 4.68 28.38 18.09
C VAL A 417 3.30 29.05 18.01
N TRP A 418 2.82 29.33 16.81
CA TRP A 418 1.58 30.05 16.55
C TRP A 418 0.87 29.47 15.32
N LEU A 419 -0.30 28.86 15.53
CA LEU A 419 -1.00 28.10 14.48
C LEU A 419 -1.23 28.91 13.18
N PRO A 420 -1.71 30.17 13.21
CA PRO A 420 -1.88 31.00 12.00
C PRO A 420 -0.58 31.27 11.23
N LEU A 421 0.56 31.36 11.92
CA LEU A 421 1.87 31.48 11.25
C LEU A 421 2.21 30.20 10.50
N GLY A 422 1.96 29.05 11.13
CA GLY A 422 2.06 27.75 10.48
C GLY A 422 1.21 27.67 9.22
N GLU A 423 -0.06 28.07 9.30
CA GLU A 423 -0.97 28.10 8.15
C GLU A 423 -0.46 28.98 7.01
N LEU A 424 -0.01 30.20 7.32
CA LEU A 424 0.53 31.13 6.32
C LEU A 424 1.73 30.53 5.59
N ILE A 425 2.65 29.89 6.32
CA ILE A 425 3.83 29.26 5.74
C ILE A 425 3.46 28.01 4.95
N VAL A 426 2.54 27.19 5.46
CA VAL A 426 2.08 25.98 4.80
C VAL A 426 1.37 26.27 3.48
N ARG A 427 0.64 27.39 3.36
CA ARG A 427 0.05 27.82 2.06
C ARG A 427 1.09 27.95 0.95
N ALA A 428 2.33 28.35 1.26
CA ALA A 428 3.40 28.44 0.28
C ALA A 428 3.84 27.08 -0.29
N THR A 429 3.49 25.96 0.37
CA THR A 429 3.72 24.61 -0.14
C THR A 429 2.67 24.15 -1.16
N GLY A 430 1.56 24.90 -1.33
CA GLY A 430 0.46 24.54 -2.23
C GLY A 430 0.89 24.30 -3.69
N PRO A 431 1.50 25.29 -4.38
CA PRO A 431 1.94 25.13 -5.77
C PRO A 431 2.91 23.95 -6.01
N PRO A 432 3.98 23.75 -5.21
CA PRO A 432 4.86 22.61 -5.42
C PRO A 432 4.20 21.27 -5.07
N LEU A 433 3.28 21.21 -4.10
CA LEU A 433 2.49 20.00 -3.83
C LEU A 433 1.51 19.69 -4.97
N TRP A 434 0.87 20.71 -5.55
CA TRP A 434 0.02 20.55 -6.73
C TRP A 434 0.79 19.94 -7.90
N TRP A 435 2.00 20.44 -8.19
CA TRP A 435 2.86 19.87 -9.23
C TRP A 435 3.20 18.40 -8.95
N LEU A 436 3.52 18.09 -7.69
CA LEU A 436 3.89 16.76 -7.26
C LEU A 436 2.71 15.77 -7.42
N LEU A 437 1.50 16.17 -6.99
CA LEU A 437 0.26 15.41 -7.17
C LEU A 437 -0.06 15.21 -8.66
N LEU A 438 0.02 16.27 -9.47
CA LEU A 438 -0.22 16.21 -10.91
C LEU A 438 0.71 15.22 -11.61
N VAL A 439 2.01 15.26 -11.30
CA VAL A 439 2.98 14.32 -11.87
C VAL A 439 2.66 12.88 -11.44
N ALA A 440 2.25 12.66 -10.20
CA ALA A 440 1.86 11.33 -9.71
C ALA A 440 0.63 10.80 -10.45
N GLU A 441 -0.42 11.61 -10.58
CA GLU A 441 -1.66 11.26 -11.28
C GLU A 441 -1.42 10.98 -12.77
N TRP A 442 -0.72 11.87 -13.48
CA TRP A 442 -0.38 11.67 -14.90
C TRP A 442 0.48 10.43 -15.12
N SER A 443 1.45 10.20 -14.25
CA SER A 443 2.31 9.02 -14.33
C SER A 443 1.52 7.74 -14.05
N ALA A 444 0.58 7.79 -13.11
CA ALA A 444 -0.26 6.65 -12.72
C ALA A 444 -1.33 6.31 -13.77
N GLY A 445 -1.82 7.31 -14.51
CA GLY A 445 -2.79 7.15 -15.60
C GLY A 445 -2.17 6.73 -16.94
N ALA A 446 -0.84 6.78 -17.07
CA ALA A 446 -0.16 6.36 -18.30
C ALA A 446 -0.43 4.87 -18.58
N PRO A 447 -0.80 4.48 -19.82
CA PRO A 447 -1.00 3.09 -20.15
C PRO A 447 0.32 2.32 -19.93
N GLY A 448 0.24 1.17 -19.26
CA GLY A 448 1.45 0.40 -18.89
C GLY A 448 2.36 1.09 -17.86
N ALA A 449 1.86 2.09 -17.12
CA ALA A 449 2.57 2.71 -16.00
C ALA A 449 3.10 1.67 -15.01
N THR A 450 2.33 0.61 -14.79
CA THR A 450 2.72 -0.56 -14.01
C THR A 450 2.72 -1.83 -14.87
N VAL A 451 3.72 -2.67 -14.66
CA VAL A 451 3.81 -4.00 -15.26
C VAL A 451 3.84 -5.03 -14.14
N ALA A 452 2.95 -6.02 -14.21
CA ALA A 452 2.96 -7.14 -13.28
C ALA A 452 4.17 -8.04 -13.52
N VAL A 453 4.84 -8.43 -12.45
CA VAL A 453 5.97 -9.36 -12.46
C VAL A 453 5.79 -10.39 -11.36
N PRO A 454 6.34 -11.61 -11.50
CA PRO A 454 6.29 -12.59 -10.43
C PRO A 454 6.80 -11.98 -9.11
N ALA A 455 6.07 -12.17 -8.01
CA ALA A 455 6.54 -11.74 -6.70
C ALA A 455 7.62 -12.68 -6.15
N GLY A 456 8.33 -12.26 -5.11
CA GLY A 456 9.37 -13.07 -4.45
C GLY A 456 10.70 -13.14 -5.20
N LEU A 457 11.53 -14.12 -4.84
CA LEU A 457 12.92 -14.22 -5.29
C LEU A 457 13.04 -14.44 -6.81
N GLY A 458 12.14 -15.22 -7.40
CA GLY A 458 12.13 -15.45 -8.85
C GLY A 458 11.93 -14.14 -9.64
N GLY A 459 11.02 -13.29 -9.17
CA GLY A 459 10.83 -11.94 -9.69
C GLY A 459 12.07 -11.07 -9.60
N ALA A 460 12.68 -11.00 -8.41
CA ALA A 460 13.90 -10.23 -8.21
C ALA A 460 15.03 -10.66 -9.16
N VAL A 461 15.26 -11.96 -9.31
CA VAL A 461 16.33 -12.48 -10.18
C VAL A 461 16.04 -12.16 -11.64
N ALA A 462 14.80 -12.35 -12.11
CA ALA A 462 14.40 -12.03 -13.48
C ALA A 462 14.61 -10.53 -13.78
N VAL A 463 14.12 -9.65 -12.90
CA VAL A 463 14.25 -8.20 -13.06
C VAL A 463 15.70 -7.74 -12.98
N ALA A 464 16.49 -8.30 -12.06
CA ALA A 464 17.92 -8.01 -11.98
C ALA A 464 18.66 -8.46 -13.25
N GLY A 465 18.34 -9.64 -13.78
CA GLY A 465 18.88 -10.16 -15.03
C GLY A 465 18.56 -9.26 -16.22
N ILE A 466 17.32 -8.79 -16.31
CA ILE A 466 16.90 -7.82 -17.34
C ILE A 466 17.65 -6.50 -17.19
N ALA A 467 17.75 -5.95 -15.98
CA ALA A 467 18.47 -4.70 -15.74
C ALA A 467 19.96 -4.80 -16.12
N VAL A 468 20.63 -5.89 -15.73
CA VAL A 468 22.03 -6.16 -16.12
C VAL A 468 22.14 -6.35 -17.63
N GLY A 469 21.23 -7.12 -18.24
CA GLY A 469 21.17 -7.32 -19.68
C GLY A 469 21.04 -6.00 -20.45
N LEU A 470 20.16 -5.10 -20.00
CA LEU A 470 19.99 -3.76 -20.57
C LEU A 470 21.26 -2.89 -20.40
N LEU A 471 21.90 -2.94 -19.23
CA LEU A 471 23.15 -2.21 -19.01
C LEU A 471 24.28 -2.70 -19.92
N LEU A 472 24.41 -4.01 -20.09
CA LEU A 472 25.39 -4.61 -21.02
C LEU A 472 25.04 -4.29 -22.48
N ALA A 473 23.75 -4.34 -22.83
CA ALA A 473 23.23 -3.98 -24.14
C ALA A 473 23.58 -2.56 -24.56
N ILE A 474 23.45 -1.60 -23.64
CA ILE A 474 23.78 -0.19 -23.87
C ILE A 474 25.28 -0.01 -24.16
N ARG A 475 26.17 -0.90 -23.70
CA ARG A 475 27.61 -0.86 -24.01
C ARG A 475 27.92 -1.32 -25.44
N SER A 476 27.09 -2.18 -26.03
CA SER A 476 27.28 -2.67 -27.40
C SER A 476 26.60 -1.76 -28.41
N ARG A 477 27.35 -1.28 -29.41
CA ARG A 477 26.83 -0.39 -30.45
C ARG A 477 25.72 -1.04 -31.29
N TRP A 478 25.84 -2.35 -31.54
CA TRP A 478 24.85 -3.12 -32.30
C TRP A 478 23.58 -3.35 -31.50
N LEU A 479 23.70 -3.85 -30.27
CA LEU A 479 22.54 -4.15 -29.43
C LEU A 479 21.78 -2.88 -29.01
N ARG A 480 22.47 -1.74 -28.87
CA ARG A 480 21.83 -0.42 -28.70
C ARG A 480 20.96 -0.03 -29.91
N ARG A 481 21.39 -0.31 -31.14
CA ARG A 481 20.58 -0.04 -32.35
C ARG A 481 19.37 -0.96 -32.41
N VAL A 482 19.55 -2.24 -32.11
CA VAL A 482 18.45 -3.22 -32.04
C VAL A 482 17.44 -2.82 -30.96
N LEU A 483 17.90 -2.44 -29.77
CA LEU A 483 17.03 -1.98 -28.68
C LEU A 483 16.28 -0.70 -29.07
N ALA A 484 16.96 0.28 -29.68
CA ALA A 484 16.32 1.50 -30.16
C ALA A 484 15.26 1.21 -31.24
N ALA A 485 15.56 0.31 -32.19
CA ALA A 485 14.63 -0.11 -33.22
C ALA A 485 13.44 -0.89 -32.64
N ALA A 486 13.65 -1.76 -31.64
CA ALA A 486 12.60 -2.50 -30.96
C ALA A 486 11.69 -1.55 -30.14
N VAL A 487 12.26 -0.60 -29.41
CA VAL A 487 11.50 0.42 -28.67
C VAL A 487 10.71 1.30 -29.65
N LEU A 488 11.34 1.74 -30.74
CA LEU A 488 10.69 2.55 -31.76
C LEU A 488 9.58 1.78 -32.47
N GLY A 489 9.82 0.53 -32.85
CA GLY A 489 8.82 -0.35 -33.48
C GLY A 489 7.66 -0.67 -32.55
N LEU A 490 7.94 -0.96 -31.27
CA LEU A 490 6.91 -1.13 -30.26
C LEU A 490 6.10 0.15 -30.09
N ALA A 491 6.73 1.32 -30.01
CA ALA A 491 6.03 2.60 -29.93
C ALA A 491 5.17 2.87 -31.17
N LEU A 492 5.67 2.57 -32.38
CA LEU A 492 4.96 2.74 -33.65
C LEU A 492 3.76 1.81 -33.82
N VAL A 493 3.75 0.65 -33.18
CA VAL A 493 2.59 -0.27 -33.22
C VAL A 493 1.65 0.01 -32.05
N TRP A 494 2.20 0.20 -30.86
CA TRP A 494 1.44 0.26 -29.62
C TRP A 494 0.70 1.59 -29.44
N VAL A 495 1.33 2.71 -29.81
CA VAL A 495 0.70 4.03 -29.73
C VAL A 495 -0.52 4.13 -30.66
N PRO A 496 -0.44 3.77 -31.97
CA PRO A 496 -1.61 3.83 -32.85
C PRO A 496 -2.70 2.82 -32.47
N VAL A 497 -2.35 1.59 -32.07
CA VAL A 497 -3.35 0.58 -31.67
C VAL A 497 -4.12 1.06 -30.43
N ARG A 498 -3.45 1.63 -29.42
CA ARG A 498 -4.12 2.12 -28.21
C ARG A 498 -4.84 3.46 -28.40
N VAL A 499 -4.33 4.36 -29.26
CA VAL A 499 -4.90 5.71 -29.45
C VAL A 499 -5.98 5.74 -30.53
N LEU A 500 -5.84 4.98 -31.62
CA LEU A 500 -6.75 5.02 -32.76
C LEU A 500 -7.82 3.91 -32.73
N TRP A 501 -7.55 2.78 -32.09
CA TRP A 501 -8.50 1.67 -31.93
C TRP A 501 -8.51 1.12 -30.50
N PRO A 502 -9.05 1.89 -29.53
CA PRO A 502 -9.08 1.43 -28.14
C PRO A 502 -9.85 0.11 -27.94
N GLY A 503 -10.73 -0.28 -28.90
CA GLY A 503 -11.45 -1.56 -28.89
C GLY A 503 -12.46 -1.72 -27.75
N TRP A 504 -12.46 -0.77 -26.81
CA TRP A 504 -13.15 -0.80 -25.54
C TRP A 504 -13.62 0.61 -25.13
N PRO A 505 -14.83 0.75 -24.57
CA PRO A 505 -15.88 -0.26 -24.54
C PRO A 505 -16.43 -0.58 -25.93
N LEU A 506 -17.19 -1.67 -26.06
CA LEU A 506 -17.98 -1.96 -27.26
C LEU A 506 -18.86 -0.73 -27.58
N ARG A 507 -19.01 -0.34 -28.85
CA ARG A 507 -19.82 0.84 -29.22
C ARG A 507 -21.28 0.78 -28.72
N ASP A 508 -21.83 -0.44 -28.59
CA ASP A 508 -23.22 -0.71 -28.18
C ASP A 508 -23.26 -1.58 -26.90
N TRP A 509 -22.49 -1.20 -25.88
CA TRP A 509 -22.55 -1.86 -24.57
C TRP A 509 -23.83 -1.47 -23.83
N VAL A 510 -24.40 -2.42 -23.07
CA VAL A 510 -25.59 -2.19 -22.23
C VAL A 510 -25.28 -2.34 -20.74
N LEU A 511 -24.31 -3.20 -20.41
CA LEU A 511 -23.86 -3.50 -19.06
C LEU A 511 -22.37 -3.68 -19.08
N VAL A 512 -21.67 -3.08 -18.13
CA VAL A 512 -20.25 -3.32 -17.87
C VAL A 512 -20.10 -3.69 -16.40
N ALA A 513 -19.56 -4.87 -16.11
CA ALA A 513 -19.05 -5.19 -14.78
C ALA A 513 -17.59 -4.74 -14.70
N CYS A 514 -17.32 -3.72 -13.90
CA CYS A 514 -15.99 -3.17 -13.71
C CYS A 514 -15.13 -4.14 -12.88
N ALA A 515 -13.86 -4.30 -13.25
CA ALA A 515 -12.90 -5.07 -12.46
C ALA A 515 -12.42 -4.26 -11.25
N VAL A 516 -13.25 -4.23 -10.20
CA VAL A 516 -13.01 -3.48 -8.96
C VAL A 516 -12.39 -4.33 -7.84
N GLY A 517 -11.87 -5.51 -8.17
CA GLY A 517 -11.35 -6.46 -7.19
C GLY A 517 -12.47 -7.34 -6.61
N GLN A 518 -12.40 -7.63 -5.32
CA GLN A 518 -13.47 -8.39 -4.64
C GLN A 518 -14.59 -7.44 -4.24
N GLY A 519 -15.67 -7.43 -5.01
CA GLY A 519 -16.84 -6.57 -4.82
C GLY A 519 -17.61 -6.36 -6.13
N ASP A 520 -18.62 -5.50 -6.09
CA ASP A 520 -19.44 -5.16 -7.26
C ASP A 520 -19.31 -3.70 -7.64
N ALA A 521 -19.14 -3.45 -8.93
CA ALA A 521 -19.46 -2.18 -9.56
C ALA A 521 -19.92 -2.46 -10.98
N LEU A 522 -21.22 -2.36 -11.21
CA LEU A 522 -21.81 -2.53 -12.53
C LEU A 522 -22.29 -1.19 -13.07
N VAL A 523 -22.13 -0.98 -14.36
CA VAL A 523 -22.53 0.24 -15.04
C VAL A 523 -23.49 -0.15 -16.15
N LEU A 524 -24.66 0.48 -16.18
CA LEU A 524 -25.62 0.32 -17.26
C LEU A 524 -25.69 1.59 -18.08
N ASP A 525 -25.66 1.43 -19.41
CA ASP A 525 -25.73 2.56 -20.34
C ASP A 525 -27.14 3.15 -20.35
N ALA A 526 -27.23 4.45 -20.11
CA ALA A 526 -28.45 5.23 -20.21
C ALA A 526 -28.39 6.27 -21.35
N GLY A 527 -27.38 6.19 -22.23
CA GLY A 527 -27.21 7.01 -23.42
C GLY A 527 -26.39 8.29 -23.22
N ASP A 528 -25.69 8.74 -24.26
CA ASP A 528 -24.95 10.02 -24.31
C ASP A 528 -23.96 10.26 -23.15
N GLY A 529 -23.24 9.21 -22.73
CA GLY A 529 -22.33 9.28 -21.58
C GLY A 529 -23.05 9.42 -20.23
N THR A 530 -24.33 9.06 -20.19
CA THR A 530 -25.16 8.95 -18.99
C THR A 530 -25.27 7.48 -18.59
N ALA A 531 -25.18 7.17 -17.30
CA ALA A 531 -25.27 5.81 -16.81
C ALA A 531 -26.09 5.67 -15.53
N VAL A 532 -26.48 4.43 -15.23
CA VAL A 532 -26.88 4.00 -13.88
C VAL A 532 -25.78 3.10 -13.33
N VAL A 533 -25.31 3.39 -12.12
CA VAL A 533 -24.25 2.61 -11.48
C VAL A 533 -24.87 1.76 -10.38
N ILE A 534 -24.55 0.48 -10.34
CA ILE A 534 -25.00 -0.48 -9.32
C ILE A 534 -23.77 -0.90 -8.53
N ASP A 535 -23.74 -0.52 -7.25
CA ASP A 535 -22.58 -0.61 -6.36
C ASP A 535 -21.33 0.13 -6.88
N ALA A 536 -20.36 0.34 -5.98
CA ALA A 536 -19.18 1.16 -6.23
C ALA A 536 -17.85 0.41 -6.01
N GLY A 537 -17.91 -0.85 -5.61
CA GLY A 537 -16.74 -1.67 -5.34
C GLY A 537 -16.00 -1.27 -4.05
N PRO A 538 -14.90 -1.98 -3.72
CA PRO A 538 -14.06 -1.67 -2.56
C PRO A 538 -13.08 -0.52 -2.79
N GLU A 539 -12.79 -0.15 -4.05
CA GLU A 539 -11.70 0.77 -4.39
C GLU A 539 -12.14 1.89 -5.34
N ALA A 540 -12.12 3.13 -4.84
CA ALA A 540 -12.55 4.31 -5.58
C ALA A 540 -11.83 4.50 -6.92
N ARG A 541 -10.52 4.19 -7.00
CA ARG A 541 -9.75 4.36 -8.24
C ARG A 541 -10.18 3.38 -9.33
N LEU A 542 -10.54 2.15 -8.96
CA LEU A 542 -10.87 1.11 -9.94
C LEU A 542 -12.21 1.42 -10.62
N VAL A 543 -13.23 1.80 -9.84
CA VAL A 543 -14.53 2.20 -10.39
C VAL A 543 -14.45 3.52 -11.16
N ASP A 544 -13.68 4.50 -10.66
CA ASP A 544 -13.48 5.78 -11.35
C ASP A 544 -12.80 5.59 -12.71
N GLY A 545 -11.71 4.80 -12.75
CA GLY A 545 -11.03 4.48 -13.99
C GLY A 545 -11.89 3.67 -14.97
N CYS A 546 -12.80 2.82 -14.47
CA CYS A 546 -13.78 2.13 -15.31
C CYS A 546 -14.75 3.13 -15.94
N LEU A 547 -15.37 4.00 -15.13
CA LEU A 547 -16.31 5.02 -15.59
C LEU A 547 -15.67 6.03 -16.57
N ASP A 548 -14.40 6.38 -16.37
CA ASP A 548 -13.62 7.20 -17.30
C ASP A 548 -13.38 6.50 -18.64
N ARG A 549 -13.01 5.21 -18.64
CA ARG A 549 -12.88 4.41 -19.86
C ARG A 549 -14.21 4.31 -20.61
N LEU A 550 -15.32 4.27 -19.88
CA LEU A 550 -16.67 4.28 -20.45
C LEU A 550 -17.13 5.67 -20.92
N GLY A 551 -16.39 6.73 -20.62
CA GLY A 551 -16.75 8.10 -20.97
C GLY A 551 -17.98 8.62 -20.21
N VAL A 552 -18.29 8.05 -19.03
CA VAL A 552 -19.46 8.42 -18.23
C VAL A 552 -19.23 9.78 -17.56
N ARG A 553 -20.10 10.74 -17.86
CA ARG A 553 -20.07 12.11 -17.32
C ARG A 553 -21.24 12.41 -16.39
N THR A 554 -22.36 11.73 -16.60
CA THR A 554 -23.58 11.90 -15.82
C THR A 554 -24.01 10.54 -15.29
N ILE A 555 -24.35 10.48 -14.01
CA ILE A 555 -24.88 9.28 -13.37
C ILE A 555 -26.27 9.63 -12.86
N VAL A 556 -27.30 9.02 -13.44
CA VAL A 556 -28.69 9.32 -13.06
C VAL A 556 -28.91 8.92 -11.61
N ALA A 557 -28.47 7.72 -11.27
CA ALA A 557 -28.49 7.21 -9.92
C ALA A 557 -27.33 6.23 -9.69
N VAL A 558 -26.85 6.22 -8.45
CA VAL A 558 -26.02 5.13 -7.91
C VAL A 558 -26.92 4.29 -7.03
N VAL A 559 -27.17 3.04 -7.39
CA VAL A 559 -27.96 2.11 -6.58
C VAL A 559 -26.99 1.25 -5.77
N LEU A 560 -27.03 1.36 -4.44
CA LEU A 560 -26.23 0.50 -3.56
C LEU A 560 -27.11 -0.64 -3.07
N THR A 561 -26.72 -1.87 -3.38
CA THR A 561 -27.50 -3.07 -3.10
C THR A 561 -27.60 -3.33 -1.61
N HIS A 562 -26.48 -3.20 -0.89
CA HIS A 562 -26.36 -3.24 0.56
C HIS A 562 -25.11 -2.47 1.01
N LEU A 563 -24.86 -2.39 2.33
CA LEU A 563 -23.90 -1.43 2.90
C LEU A 563 -22.59 -2.08 3.39
N HIS A 564 -22.13 -3.13 2.71
CA HIS A 564 -20.80 -3.69 2.95
C HIS A 564 -19.72 -2.95 2.15
N ALA A 565 -18.49 -2.98 2.68
CA ALA A 565 -17.34 -2.22 2.21
C ALA A 565 -17.02 -2.48 0.73
N ASP A 566 -17.15 -3.73 0.29
CA ASP A 566 -16.94 -4.19 -1.09
C ASP A 566 -18.00 -3.70 -2.09
N HIS A 567 -19.04 -3.02 -1.63
CA HIS A 567 -20.07 -2.40 -2.46
C HIS A 567 -20.07 -0.87 -2.35
N ILE A 568 -19.55 -0.28 -1.28
CA ILE A 568 -19.72 1.16 -1.00
C ILE A 568 -18.41 1.95 -0.89
N ASP A 569 -17.26 1.31 -0.61
CA ASP A 569 -16.01 2.03 -0.33
C ASP A 569 -15.49 2.81 -1.54
N GLY A 570 -15.83 2.36 -2.75
CA GLY A 570 -15.48 3.03 -3.99
C GLY A 570 -16.39 4.21 -4.37
N LEU A 571 -17.44 4.51 -3.61
CA LEU A 571 -18.38 5.60 -3.90
C LEU A 571 -17.71 6.96 -4.17
N PRO A 572 -16.63 7.37 -3.46
CA PRO A 572 -15.92 8.61 -3.80
C PRO A 572 -15.40 8.65 -5.24
N GLY A 573 -15.05 7.50 -5.83
CA GLY A 573 -14.62 7.39 -7.22
C GLY A 573 -15.77 7.60 -8.20
N VAL A 574 -16.96 7.08 -7.87
CA VAL A 574 -18.18 7.28 -8.66
C VAL A 574 -18.60 8.75 -8.69
N LEU A 575 -18.49 9.43 -7.54
CA LEU A 575 -18.84 10.85 -7.38
C LEU A 575 -17.81 11.82 -8.00
N ARG A 576 -16.56 11.39 -8.19
CA ARG A 576 -15.47 12.26 -8.62
C ARG A 576 -15.69 12.75 -10.05
N GLY A 577 -15.71 14.08 -10.23
CA GLY A 577 -15.76 14.71 -11.56
C GLY A 577 -17.04 14.48 -12.36
N ARG A 578 -18.09 13.87 -11.78
CA ARG A 578 -19.32 13.48 -12.46
C ARG A 578 -20.54 14.15 -11.84
N ARG A 579 -21.57 14.38 -12.64
CA ARG A 579 -22.88 14.85 -12.14
C ARG A 579 -23.70 13.65 -11.69
N VAL A 580 -24.00 13.56 -10.41
CA VAL A 580 -24.75 12.43 -9.84
C VAL A 580 -26.12 12.91 -9.36
N GLY A 581 -27.19 12.30 -9.87
CA GLY A 581 -28.56 12.72 -9.57
C GLY A 581 -29.03 12.32 -8.18
N ALA A 582 -28.89 11.04 -7.83
CA ALA A 582 -29.27 10.51 -6.53
C ALA A 582 -28.48 9.25 -6.16
N VAL A 583 -28.44 8.91 -4.88
CA VAL A 583 -28.06 7.58 -4.39
C VAL A 583 -29.34 6.85 -3.96
N VAL A 584 -29.52 5.61 -4.41
CA VAL A 584 -30.68 4.78 -4.11
C VAL A 584 -30.24 3.64 -3.18
N LEU A 585 -30.94 3.47 -2.07
CA LEU A 585 -30.71 2.42 -1.07
C LEU A 585 -31.97 1.56 -0.88
N GLY A 586 -31.78 0.33 -0.39
CA GLY A 586 -32.87 -0.45 0.17
C GLY A 586 -33.33 0.06 1.54
N PRO A 587 -34.40 -0.51 2.11
CA PRO A 587 -34.92 -0.10 3.43
C PRO A 587 -33.98 -0.47 4.60
N MET A 588 -32.91 -1.23 4.35
CA MET A 588 -31.94 -1.64 5.35
C MET A 588 -30.75 -0.67 5.43
N HIS A 589 -30.58 -0.04 6.61
CA HIS A 589 -29.46 0.87 6.90
C HIS A 589 -28.36 0.23 7.76
N GLN A 590 -28.14 -1.09 7.59
CA GLN A 590 -27.09 -1.84 8.28
C GLN A 590 -26.04 -2.37 7.29
N PRO A 591 -24.76 -2.47 7.70
CA PRO A 591 -24.21 -1.99 8.97
C PRO A 591 -24.23 -0.45 9.10
N GLN A 592 -24.44 0.05 10.32
CA GLN A 592 -24.55 1.50 10.58
C GLN A 592 -23.29 2.29 10.17
N SER A 593 -22.11 1.66 10.21
CA SER A 593 -20.85 2.24 9.72
C SER A 593 -20.94 2.57 8.23
N GLY A 594 -21.41 1.63 7.42
CA GLY A 594 -21.58 1.81 5.97
C GLY A 594 -22.63 2.88 5.66
N PHE A 595 -23.76 2.88 6.37
CA PHE A 595 -24.78 3.93 6.20
C PHE A 595 -24.24 5.33 6.50
N ARG A 596 -23.47 5.48 7.58
CA ARG A 596 -22.84 6.75 7.96
C ARG A 596 -21.83 7.21 6.91
N GLN A 597 -21.03 6.29 6.37
CA GLN A 597 -20.07 6.57 5.32
C GLN A 597 -20.77 7.11 4.06
N VAL A 598 -21.77 6.39 3.54
CA VAL A 598 -22.55 6.82 2.38
C VAL A 598 -23.19 8.18 2.66
N SER A 599 -23.87 8.34 3.79
CA SER A 599 -24.54 9.60 4.15
C SER A 599 -23.58 10.79 4.21
N THR A 600 -22.38 10.60 4.76
CA THR A 600 -21.36 11.65 4.84
C THR A 600 -20.85 12.02 3.46
N GLN A 601 -20.57 11.03 2.61
CA GLN A 601 -20.04 11.22 1.27
C GLN A 601 -21.07 11.89 0.34
N THR A 602 -22.34 11.47 0.40
CA THR A 602 -23.41 12.05 -0.41
C THR A 602 -23.74 13.47 0.06
N ALA A 603 -23.75 13.73 1.37
CA ALA A 603 -23.93 15.07 1.91
C ALA A 603 -22.81 16.03 1.47
N ALA A 604 -21.56 15.58 1.51
CA ALA A 604 -20.42 16.37 1.02
C ALA A 604 -20.50 16.68 -0.48
N ALA A 605 -21.08 15.77 -1.27
CA ALA A 605 -21.28 15.93 -2.70
C ALA A 605 -22.59 16.65 -3.07
N GLY A 606 -23.47 16.97 -2.11
CA GLY A 606 -24.78 17.55 -2.38
C GLY A 606 -25.76 16.61 -3.09
N VAL A 607 -25.60 15.29 -2.93
CA VAL A 607 -26.42 14.25 -3.58
C VAL A 607 -27.46 13.71 -2.60
N ALA A 608 -28.73 13.65 -3.02
CA ALA A 608 -29.81 13.14 -2.19
C ALA A 608 -29.83 11.60 -2.13
N ILE A 609 -30.20 11.05 -0.98
CA ILE A 609 -30.46 9.61 -0.80
C ILE A 609 -31.97 9.35 -0.99
N ARG A 610 -32.30 8.33 -1.76
CA ARG A 610 -33.67 7.83 -2.00
C ARG A 610 -33.77 6.37 -1.58
N GLU A 611 -34.92 5.98 -1.08
CA GLU A 611 -35.18 4.59 -0.69
C GLU A 611 -35.99 3.87 -1.78
N ALA A 612 -35.66 2.61 -2.05
CA ALA A 612 -36.34 1.72 -2.96
C ALA A 612 -36.86 0.47 -2.23
N ARG A 613 -38.07 0.01 -2.57
CA ARG A 613 -38.73 -1.14 -1.95
C ARG A 613 -39.24 -2.13 -2.99
N ALA A 614 -39.30 -3.42 -2.62
CA ALA A 614 -39.85 -4.47 -3.47
C ALA A 614 -41.25 -4.10 -4.00
N GLY A 615 -41.49 -4.39 -5.29
CA GLY A 615 -42.70 -4.03 -6.02
C GLY A 615 -42.66 -2.66 -6.69
N GLN A 616 -41.70 -1.78 -6.37
CA GLN A 616 -41.56 -0.48 -7.02
C GLN A 616 -40.94 -0.59 -8.42
N GLN A 617 -41.32 0.34 -9.30
CA GLN A 617 -40.62 0.58 -10.56
C GLN A 617 -39.87 1.92 -10.47
N LEU A 618 -38.59 1.92 -10.83
CA LEU A 618 -37.71 3.08 -10.81
C LEU A 618 -37.38 3.47 -12.25
N GLN A 619 -37.81 4.66 -12.66
CA GLN A 619 -37.38 5.25 -13.93
C GLN A 619 -36.06 6.01 -13.69
N LEU A 620 -34.96 5.46 -14.20
CA LEU A 620 -33.61 6.01 -14.04
C LEU A 620 -33.05 6.33 -15.44
N GLY A 621 -33.37 7.53 -15.94
CA GLY A 621 -33.01 7.95 -17.29
C GLY A 621 -33.87 7.23 -18.32
N ALA A 622 -33.25 6.63 -19.34
CA ALA A 622 -33.93 5.79 -20.32
C ALA A 622 -34.25 4.37 -19.81
N LEU A 623 -33.73 3.98 -18.65
CA LEU A 623 -33.87 2.63 -18.10
C LEU A 623 -35.00 2.55 -17.08
N THR A 624 -35.82 1.50 -17.17
CA THR A 624 -36.87 1.18 -16.19
C THR A 624 -36.46 -0.04 -15.39
N PHE A 625 -36.16 0.15 -14.11
CA PHE A 625 -35.83 -0.93 -13.18
C PHE A 625 -37.07 -1.37 -12.40
N ARG A 626 -37.20 -2.65 -12.13
CA ARG A 626 -38.19 -3.20 -11.19
C ARG A 626 -37.47 -3.74 -9.97
N VAL A 627 -37.88 -3.28 -8.80
CA VAL A 627 -37.33 -3.74 -7.52
C VAL A 627 -38.04 -5.03 -7.14
N LEU A 628 -37.30 -6.13 -7.19
CA LEU A 628 -37.80 -7.48 -6.94
C LEU A 628 -37.65 -7.89 -5.48
N GLY A 629 -36.61 -7.40 -4.81
CA GLY A 629 -36.32 -7.72 -3.40
C GLY A 629 -35.54 -6.61 -2.69
N PRO A 630 -35.34 -6.74 -1.38
CA PRO A 630 -35.66 -7.92 -0.57
C PRO A 630 -37.16 -8.05 -0.25
N THR A 631 -37.65 -9.28 -0.15
CA THR A 631 -39.01 -9.64 0.33
C THR A 631 -39.01 -10.09 1.80
N LEU A 632 -37.84 -10.45 2.32
CA LEU A 632 -37.65 -10.82 3.72
C LEU A 632 -38.00 -9.66 4.66
N PRO A 633 -38.65 -9.95 5.81
CA PRO A 633 -38.98 -8.93 6.79
C PRO A 633 -37.70 -8.28 7.34
N VAL A 634 -37.73 -6.96 7.52
CA VAL A 634 -36.62 -6.21 8.11
C VAL A 634 -36.36 -6.71 9.54
N PRO A 635 -35.13 -7.13 9.88
CA PRO A 635 -34.78 -7.62 11.21
C PRO A 635 -35.04 -6.56 12.28
N ARG A 636 -35.53 -7.01 13.45
CA ARG A 636 -35.93 -6.12 14.56
C ARG A 636 -34.75 -5.54 15.35
N SER A 637 -33.55 -6.10 15.21
CA SER A 637 -32.36 -5.65 15.94
C SER A 637 -31.22 -5.28 14.98
N PRO A 638 -30.36 -4.30 15.33
CA PRO A 638 -29.20 -3.95 14.51
C PRO A 638 -28.22 -5.11 14.31
N ALA A 639 -28.05 -5.97 15.31
CA ALA A 639 -27.17 -7.14 15.22
C ALA A 639 -27.68 -8.16 14.19
N ALA A 640 -28.97 -8.50 14.25
CA ALA A 640 -29.59 -9.36 13.25
C ALA A 640 -29.61 -8.70 11.85
N GLY A 641 -29.78 -7.39 11.78
CA GLY A 641 -29.68 -6.62 10.53
C GLY A 641 -28.29 -6.69 9.90
N ALA A 642 -27.22 -6.61 10.71
CA ALA A 642 -25.86 -6.74 10.21
C ALA A 642 -25.54 -8.17 9.73
N GLU A 643 -26.07 -9.20 10.41
CA GLU A 643 -25.91 -10.60 9.98
C GLU A 643 -26.69 -10.90 8.69
N MET A 644 -27.86 -10.29 8.50
CA MET A 644 -28.73 -10.51 7.33
C MET A 644 -28.52 -9.47 6.21
N ALA A 645 -27.49 -8.63 6.29
CA ALA A 645 -27.29 -7.53 5.34
C ALA A 645 -27.22 -8.01 3.88
N ASN A 646 -26.59 -9.17 3.64
CA ASN A 646 -26.48 -9.78 2.32
C ASN A 646 -27.84 -10.20 1.76
N ASP A 647 -28.65 -10.93 2.55
CA ASP A 647 -30.01 -11.35 2.19
C ASP A 647 -31.00 -10.18 2.04
N GLN A 648 -30.59 -8.99 2.47
CA GLN A 648 -31.35 -7.75 2.36
C GLN A 648 -30.86 -6.87 1.20
N SER A 649 -30.00 -7.42 0.33
CA SER A 649 -29.60 -6.80 -0.92
C SER A 649 -30.81 -6.41 -1.77
N LEU A 650 -30.77 -5.22 -2.36
CA LEU A 650 -31.69 -4.88 -3.45
C LEU A 650 -31.48 -5.83 -4.62
N VAL A 651 -32.56 -6.52 -5.01
CA VAL A 651 -32.60 -7.34 -6.22
C VAL A 651 -33.41 -6.59 -7.26
N LEU A 652 -32.82 -6.36 -8.42
CA LEU A 652 -33.38 -5.52 -9.48
C LEU A 652 -33.45 -6.30 -10.79
N SER A 653 -34.51 -6.06 -11.56
CA SER A 653 -34.55 -6.44 -12.97
C SER A 653 -34.67 -5.21 -13.85
N VAL A 654 -34.03 -5.26 -15.02
CA VAL A 654 -34.10 -4.21 -16.03
C VAL A 654 -34.18 -4.86 -17.41
N ASP A 655 -35.12 -4.39 -18.23
CA ASP A 655 -35.26 -4.83 -19.61
C ASP A 655 -34.39 -3.93 -20.50
N THR A 656 -33.47 -4.53 -21.27
CA THR A 656 -32.56 -3.81 -22.16
C THR A 656 -32.65 -4.34 -23.59
N VAL A 657 -31.98 -3.68 -24.54
CA VAL A 657 -31.88 -4.15 -25.94
C VAL A 657 -31.11 -5.48 -26.10
N ALA A 658 -30.36 -5.92 -25.08
CA ALA A 658 -29.66 -7.19 -25.05
C ALA A 658 -30.46 -8.32 -24.35
N GLY A 659 -31.62 -8.01 -23.79
CA GLY A 659 -32.42 -8.93 -22.96
C GLY A 659 -32.64 -8.39 -21.55
N ARG A 660 -33.32 -9.20 -20.73
CA ARG A 660 -33.55 -8.88 -19.32
C ARG A 660 -32.30 -9.19 -18.50
N ILE A 661 -31.89 -8.23 -17.68
CA ILE A 661 -30.77 -8.35 -16.76
C ILE A 661 -31.32 -8.48 -15.34
N LEU A 662 -30.86 -9.49 -14.60
CA LEU A 662 -31.09 -9.63 -13.16
C LEU A 662 -29.82 -9.24 -12.38
N LEU A 663 -29.97 -8.25 -11.51
CA LEU A 663 -28.93 -7.74 -10.63
C LEU A 663 -29.29 -8.15 -9.21
N THR A 664 -28.49 -9.02 -8.60
CA THR A 664 -28.87 -9.70 -7.35
C THR A 664 -28.14 -9.20 -6.11
N GLY A 665 -27.17 -8.31 -6.26
CA GLY A 665 -26.22 -8.00 -5.20
C GLY A 665 -25.67 -9.29 -4.58
N ASP A 666 -25.67 -9.33 -3.26
CA ASP A 666 -25.11 -10.44 -2.49
C ASP A 666 -26.17 -11.30 -1.79
N VAL A 667 -27.39 -11.32 -2.33
CA VAL A 667 -28.48 -12.15 -1.81
C VAL A 667 -28.02 -13.61 -1.63
N GLU A 668 -28.13 -14.13 -0.41
CA GLU A 668 -27.68 -15.48 -0.06
C GLU A 668 -28.84 -16.48 -0.17
N ALA A 669 -28.62 -17.70 0.33
CA ALA A 669 -29.53 -18.81 0.13
C ALA A 669 -30.93 -18.56 0.71
N ASP A 670 -31.04 -17.79 1.80
CA ASP A 670 -32.32 -17.53 2.45
C ASP A 670 -33.11 -16.46 1.69
N GLY A 671 -32.47 -15.37 1.27
CA GLY A 671 -33.10 -14.36 0.42
C GLY A 671 -33.47 -14.90 -0.96
N GLN A 672 -32.64 -15.77 -1.56
CA GLN A 672 -32.96 -16.43 -2.82
C GLN A 672 -34.22 -17.30 -2.71
N ARG A 673 -34.32 -18.13 -1.65
CA ARG A 673 -35.49 -18.98 -1.42
C ARG A 673 -36.75 -18.17 -1.14
N ASP A 674 -36.62 -17.04 -0.45
CA ASP A 674 -37.73 -16.15 -0.16
C ASP A 674 -38.32 -15.54 -1.44
N LEU A 675 -37.46 -15.06 -2.37
CA LEU A 675 -37.88 -14.57 -3.68
C LEU A 675 -38.62 -15.64 -4.50
N LEU A 676 -38.15 -16.89 -4.47
CA LEU A 676 -38.81 -18.00 -5.17
C LEU A 676 -40.15 -18.37 -4.51
N ARG A 677 -40.19 -18.44 -3.18
CA ARG A 677 -41.40 -18.74 -2.41
C ARG A 677 -42.50 -17.72 -2.69
N ASP A 678 -42.12 -16.44 -2.74
CA ASP A 678 -43.03 -15.33 -3.00
C ASP A 678 -43.35 -15.15 -4.49
N ARG A 679 -42.89 -16.08 -5.35
CA ARG A 679 -43.13 -16.15 -6.80
C ARG A 679 -42.71 -14.89 -7.55
N VAL A 680 -41.63 -14.26 -7.09
CA VAL A 680 -41.05 -13.10 -7.76
C VAL A 680 -40.51 -13.54 -9.13
N PRO A 681 -40.78 -12.79 -10.23
CA PRO A 681 -40.39 -13.19 -11.57
C PRO A 681 -38.88 -12.98 -11.81
N VAL A 682 -38.07 -13.93 -11.35
CA VAL A 682 -36.60 -13.87 -11.41
C VAL A 682 -36.00 -14.32 -12.76
N ALA A 683 -36.82 -14.80 -13.69
CA ALA A 683 -36.34 -15.24 -15.01
C ALA A 683 -35.68 -14.08 -15.78
N ALA A 684 -34.46 -14.31 -16.30
CA ALA A 684 -33.65 -13.29 -16.99
C ALA A 684 -32.66 -13.92 -17.99
N ASP A 685 -32.28 -13.16 -19.01
CA ASP A 685 -31.31 -13.60 -20.04
C ASP A 685 -29.86 -13.47 -19.55
N ILE A 686 -29.61 -12.43 -18.73
CA ILE A 686 -28.31 -12.07 -18.19
C ILE A 686 -28.41 -11.99 -16.67
N LEU A 687 -27.52 -12.68 -15.95
CA LEU A 687 -27.48 -12.71 -14.49
C LEU A 687 -26.15 -12.15 -13.98
N LYS A 688 -26.18 -11.14 -13.10
CA LYS A 688 -25.05 -10.91 -12.17
C LYS A 688 -25.11 -12.00 -11.10
N LEU A 689 -24.09 -12.83 -11.00
CA LEU A 689 -24.10 -13.97 -10.09
C LEU A 689 -24.18 -13.51 -8.62
N PRO A 690 -25.10 -14.04 -7.79
CA PRO A 690 -25.22 -13.62 -6.40
C PRO A 690 -23.92 -13.80 -5.62
N HIS A 691 -23.58 -12.81 -4.80
CA HIS A 691 -22.49 -12.88 -3.82
C HIS A 691 -21.18 -13.39 -4.44
N HIS A 692 -20.82 -12.85 -5.60
CA HIS A 692 -19.62 -13.19 -6.38
C HIS A 692 -19.48 -14.69 -6.73
N GLY A 693 -20.58 -15.45 -6.69
CA GLY A 693 -20.59 -16.90 -6.83
C GLY A 693 -20.21 -17.65 -5.56
N SER A 694 -20.51 -17.11 -4.39
CA SER A 694 -20.35 -17.78 -3.10
C SER A 694 -21.09 -19.12 -3.06
N ARG A 695 -20.67 -20.00 -2.15
CA ARG A 695 -21.33 -21.29 -1.85
C ARG A 695 -22.77 -21.14 -1.33
N THR A 696 -23.20 -19.91 -1.05
CA THR A 696 -24.56 -19.56 -0.66
C THR A 696 -25.50 -19.38 -1.87
N THR A 697 -24.98 -19.40 -3.10
CA THR A 697 -25.82 -19.46 -4.31
C THR A 697 -26.47 -20.84 -4.42
N THR A 698 -27.79 -20.88 -4.62
CA THR A 698 -28.55 -22.12 -4.70
C THR A 698 -28.81 -22.53 -6.15
N GLU A 699 -28.71 -23.83 -6.45
CA GLU A 699 -29.01 -24.34 -7.79
C GLU A 699 -30.49 -24.13 -8.19
N GLU A 700 -31.41 -24.19 -7.22
CA GLU A 700 -32.83 -23.92 -7.45
C GLU A 700 -33.04 -22.51 -8.00
N PHE A 701 -32.38 -21.53 -7.39
CA PHE A 701 -32.41 -20.14 -7.87
C PHE A 701 -31.80 -20.01 -9.26
N LEU A 702 -30.65 -20.62 -9.52
CA LEU A 702 -30.03 -20.58 -10.86
C LEU A 702 -30.92 -21.17 -11.95
N ARG A 703 -31.60 -22.29 -11.66
CA ARG A 703 -32.57 -22.91 -12.59
C ARG A 703 -33.80 -22.04 -12.80
N ALA A 704 -34.30 -21.39 -11.76
CA ALA A 704 -35.45 -20.49 -11.86
C ALA A 704 -35.13 -19.20 -12.65
N VAL A 705 -33.89 -18.70 -12.57
CA VAL A 705 -33.43 -17.57 -13.38
C VAL A 705 -33.26 -17.98 -14.85
N GLY A 706 -32.64 -19.13 -15.13
CA GLY A 706 -32.50 -19.65 -16.48
C GLY A 706 -31.63 -18.81 -17.42
N ALA A 707 -30.63 -18.09 -16.89
CA ALA A 707 -29.81 -17.16 -17.67
C ALA A 707 -28.84 -17.85 -18.64
N ASN A 708 -28.77 -17.32 -19.87
CA ASN A 708 -27.83 -17.77 -20.89
C ASN A 708 -26.42 -17.19 -20.68
N LEU A 709 -26.33 -15.99 -20.11
CA LEU A 709 -25.09 -15.31 -19.77
C LEU A 709 -25.05 -15.00 -18.28
N VAL A 710 -23.97 -15.42 -17.62
CA VAL A 710 -23.72 -15.11 -16.20
C VAL A 710 -22.45 -14.29 -16.08
N VAL A 711 -22.58 -13.09 -15.52
CA VAL A 711 -21.47 -12.19 -15.22
C VAL A 711 -21.09 -12.35 -13.75
N VAL A 712 -19.82 -12.64 -13.50
CA VAL A 712 -19.25 -12.81 -12.16
C VAL A 712 -18.28 -11.66 -11.91
N SER A 713 -18.70 -10.71 -11.10
CA SER A 713 -17.81 -9.69 -10.53
C SER A 713 -17.05 -10.32 -9.36
N VAL A 714 -15.74 -10.45 -9.50
CA VAL A 714 -14.86 -11.14 -8.54
C VAL A 714 -13.41 -10.70 -8.75
N GLY A 715 -12.62 -10.69 -7.67
CA GLY A 715 -11.21 -10.27 -7.70
C GLY A 715 -10.24 -11.41 -8.00
N GLU A 716 -9.17 -11.10 -8.73
CA GLU A 716 -8.05 -12.02 -8.94
C GLU A 716 -7.37 -12.35 -7.59
N GLY A 717 -7.16 -13.65 -7.32
CA GLY A 717 -6.52 -14.10 -6.09
C GLY A 717 -7.30 -13.81 -4.81
N ASN A 718 -8.62 -13.62 -4.88
CA ASN A 718 -9.44 -13.40 -3.71
C ASN A 718 -9.34 -14.57 -2.71
N THR A 719 -9.30 -14.24 -1.42
CA THR A 719 -9.12 -15.23 -0.34
C THR A 719 -10.43 -15.87 0.12
N PHE A 720 -11.57 -15.43 -0.44
CA PHE A 720 -12.91 -15.92 -0.08
C PHE A 720 -13.26 -17.25 -0.76
N GLY A 721 -12.45 -17.67 -1.73
CA GLY A 721 -12.71 -18.88 -2.52
C GLY A 721 -13.87 -18.70 -3.49
N HIS A 722 -14.09 -17.47 -3.96
CA HIS A 722 -15.12 -17.13 -4.94
C HIS A 722 -14.51 -17.02 -6.34
N PRO A 723 -15.27 -17.30 -7.41
CA PRO A 723 -16.52 -18.07 -7.38
C PRO A 723 -16.27 -19.51 -6.94
N ASN A 724 -17.24 -20.10 -6.26
CA ASN A 724 -17.18 -21.48 -5.80
C ASN A 724 -17.14 -22.44 -7.01
N PRO A 725 -16.20 -23.41 -7.06
CA PRO A 725 -16.09 -24.36 -8.17
C PRO A 725 -17.33 -25.25 -8.38
N GLY A 726 -18.13 -25.51 -7.34
CA GLY A 726 -19.41 -26.22 -7.46
C GLY A 726 -20.43 -25.40 -8.24
N ILE A 727 -20.58 -24.12 -7.92
CA ILE A 727 -21.49 -23.20 -8.60
C ILE A 727 -21.11 -23.02 -10.08
N LEU A 728 -19.82 -22.87 -10.37
CA LEU A 728 -19.34 -22.80 -11.75
C LEU A 728 -19.68 -24.06 -12.56
N ARG A 729 -19.54 -25.25 -11.96
CA ARG A 729 -19.91 -26.50 -12.63
C ARG A 729 -21.42 -26.59 -12.87
N ALA A 730 -22.23 -26.22 -11.89
CA ALA A 730 -23.69 -26.20 -12.05
C ALA A 730 -24.12 -25.26 -13.19
N LEU A 731 -23.52 -24.06 -13.30
CA LEU A 731 -23.77 -23.14 -14.41
C LEU A 731 -23.36 -23.73 -15.77
N GLN A 732 -22.23 -24.43 -15.84
CA GLN A 732 -21.77 -25.10 -17.07
C GLN A 732 -22.70 -26.24 -17.47
N GLU A 733 -23.17 -27.04 -16.52
CA GLU A 733 -24.13 -28.13 -16.75
C GLU A 733 -25.49 -27.61 -17.22
N MET A 734 -25.89 -26.41 -16.80
CA MET A 734 -27.07 -25.71 -17.29
C MET A 734 -26.87 -25.04 -18.67
N GLY A 735 -25.67 -25.10 -19.24
CA GLY A 735 -25.35 -24.50 -20.54
C GLY A 735 -25.11 -22.99 -20.53
N ALA A 736 -24.97 -22.38 -19.35
CA ALA A 736 -24.75 -20.94 -19.23
C ALA A 736 -23.32 -20.54 -19.60
N THR A 737 -23.18 -19.45 -20.34
CA THR A 737 -21.89 -18.83 -20.62
C THR A 737 -21.46 -17.98 -19.42
N VAL A 738 -20.27 -18.22 -18.87
CA VAL A 738 -19.76 -17.51 -17.69
C VAL A 738 -18.65 -16.52 -18.07
N ALA A 739 -18.88 -15.24 -17.81
CA ALA A 739 -17.89 -14.17 -17.96
C ALA A 739 -17.44 -13.66 -16.58
N ARG A 740 -16.12 -13.53 -16.36
CA ARG A 740 -15.55 -13.22 -15.05
C ARG A 740 -14.54 -12.07 -15.13
N THR A 741 -14.61 -11.15 -14.17
CA THR A 741 -13.70 -9.99 -14.11
C THR A 741 -12.27 -10.37 -13.69
N ASP A 742 -12.11 -11.41 -12.87
CA ASP A 742 -10.79 -11.86 -12.40
C ASP A 742 -9.89 -12.47 -13.50
N ARG A 743 -10.46 -12.81 -14.67
CA ARG A 743 -9.72 -13.43 -15.78
C ARG A 743 -9.37 -12.47 -16.91
N GLY A 744 -9.97 -11.29 -16.96
CA GLY A 744 -9.73 -10.40 -18.09
C GLY A 744 -10.20 -8.97 -17.90
N GLY A 745 -10.23 -8.47 -16.66
CA GLY A 745 -10.58 -7.09 -16.39
C GLY A 745 -12.06 -6.82 -16.53
N ASP A 746 -12.42 -5.60 -16.95
CA ASP A 746 -13.81 -5.21 -17.13
C ASP A 746 -14.53 -6.16 -18.12
N VAL A 747 -15.79 -6.50 -17.83
CA VAL A 747 -16.62 -7.36 -18.69
C VAL A 747 -17.75 -6.54 -19.25
N ALA A 748 -17.77 -6.30 -20.57
CA ALA A 748 -18.82 -5.56 -21.25
C ALA A 748 -19.76 -6.54 -21.94
N VAL A 749 -21.05 -6.34 -21.73
CA VAL A 749 -22.13 -7.01 -22.44
C VAL A 749 -22.73 -6.02 -23.41
N GLY A 750 -22.81 -6.39 -24.68
CA GLY A 750 -23.41 -5.58 -25.74
C GLY A 750 -24.13 -6.43 -26.77
N ARG A 751 -24.81 -5.77 -27.71
CA ARG A 751 -25.49 -6.45 -28.81
C ARG A 751 -24.58 -6.55 -30.02
N SER A 752 -24.42 -7.76 -30.58
CA SER A 752 -23.75 -7.98 -31.86
C SER A 752 -24.71 -7.65 -33.01
N GLY A 753 -24.18 -7.19 -34.16
CA GLY A 753 -24.96 -6.82 -35.34
C GLY A 753 -25.87 -7.93 -35.91
N GLY A 754 -25.69 -9.18 -35.48
CA GLY A 754 -26.59 -10.32 -35.79
C GLY A 754 -27.66 -10.62 -34.73
N GLY A 755 -27.82 -9.80 -33.70
CA GLY A 755 -28.78 -10.00 -32.60
C GLY A 755 -28.30 -10.87 -31.43
N ALA A 756 -27.09 -11.44 -31.51
CA ALA A 756 -26.47 -12.20 -30.42
C ALA A 756 -25.85 -11.29 -29.34
N ILE A 757 -25.70 -11.79 -28.11
CA ILE A 757 -25.01 -11.10 -27.02
C ILE A 757 -23.49 -11.25 -27.21
N ALA A 758 -22.77 -10.13 -27.23
CA ALA A 758 -21.30 -10.10 -27.29
C ALA A 758 -20.72 -9.77 -25.91
N VAL A 759 -19.63 -10.45 -25.55
CA VAL A 759 -18.85 -10.17 -24.34
C VAL A 759 -17.47 -9.67 -24.73
N GLY A 760 -17.17 -8.41 -24.42
CA GLY A 760 -15.86 -7.79 -24.63
C GLY A 760 -15.01 -7.78 -23.36
N ARG A 761 -13.69 -7.63 -23.52
CA ARG A 761 -12.72 -7.37 -22.43
C ARG A 761 -11.65 -6.36 -22.90
N PRO A 762 -11.13 -5.46 -22.03
CA PRO A 762 -10.19 -4.38 -22.38
C PRO A 762 -8.74 -4.80 -22.70
#